data_AF-A0A971YEX8-F1
#
_entry.id   AF-A0A971YEX8-F1
#
_cell.length_a   1.000
_cell.length_b   1.000
_cell.length_c   1.000
_cell.angle_alpha   90.00
_cell.angle_beta   90.00
_cell.angle_gamma   90.00
#
_symmetry.space_group_name_H-M   'P 1'
#
loop_
_entity.id
_entity.type
_entity.pdbx_description
1 polymer ?
#
loop_
_entity_poly.entity_id
_entity_poly.type
_entity_poly.pdbx_seq_one_letter_code
_entity_poly.pdbx_strand_id
1 'polypeptide(L)'
;MKKFLNINNILCIIAFLGIFFIAPLSTYAFQIEESFFMQDITGHWAEESITELTYMGVLKGDGKNSNPDKMVTRAEFMAMLVRALDYKKSDIKGRVSFSDVKPEDWYYETVAIAEEKGITKGNPDGTFSPNKKISREEIVLVLVRAMGLQDKTSSGASNFRDIKKDYPYKAQIDAAVSSGIISGYEDNTFRPNNYALRAEAAIMISRMLNNKDVQNVNDEKKDIQQFIQEYMNSYLESKNAGKNEFSFNMQYSVGKELDENNVKSQAIDLFNEKGINVRETHQNIQIRIDTVSRYTAKATVRYDVTYTRTFDKGANRVKDYKGEKIIYLWKLSDGWKIYDTESRLYQDKKINLTWEQVAVKTPDMSGVDPMEGLNVISPTWFELRSDKSSLGVKSSDPQVFNNRQGSIYMVDMGDNKYIQWAHKNGYDVWGLFRNEFDIDVANKVLNDSNSRRKIIELLIEYTKKYQLDGINVDFENVYYSDRHKLSQMVREMAVVLRELGVITSVDVTKIEPTSLNWSMCYDRRALGKAADYVVLMAYDQNGSWSKKSGSVAQYSWVESGLKEVLEQVPREELLLGLPLYTRLWEEQNGKVVKTTAISMQTAQDLVRQNNANIYWDNQSGQYIASYSINNKSYKIWMEDTKSIGLKASLVHKYSLAGVASWRRGFETPDIWPVLNKTLNGYDGYEDWLKDNTAK
;
A
#
# COMPACT_ATOMS: atom_id res chain seq x y z
N MET A 1 47.66 -4.06 71.88
CA MET A 1 47.77 -2.76 71.19
C MET A 1 46.36 -2.40 70.69
N LYS A 2 45.51 -1.79 71.52
CA LYS A 2 45.25 -0.34 71.64
C LYS A 2 44.84 0.34 70.31
N LYS A 3 43.60 0.87 70.31
CA LYS A 3 43.01 2.00 69.54
C LYS A 3 42.47 1.67 68.13
N PHE A 4 41.30 2.11 67.66
CA PHE A 4 40.18 2.92 68.20
C PHE A 4 38.92 2.73 67.29
N LEU A 5 37.73 2.81 67.88
CA LEU A 5 36.39 2.95 67.26
C LEU A 5 36.20 4.29 66.52
N ASN A 6 35.32 4.34 65.50
CA ASN A 6 33.98 5.02 65.49
C ASN A 6 33.47 5.21 64.04
N ILE A 7 32.32 4.64 63.63
CA ILE A 7 30.90 4.98 63.92
C ILE A 7 30.41 6.26 63.20
N ASN A 8 29.48 6.05 62.24
CA ASN A 8 28.20 6.75 62.09
C ASN A 8 27.23 5.77 61.40
N ASN A 9 26.41 4.99 62.11
CA ASN A 9 25.05 5.28 62.59
C ASN A 9 24.00 5.53 61.48
N ILE A 10 23.14 4.54 61.21
CA ILE A 10 21.72 4.46 61.67
C ILE A 10 20.99 3.29 60.98
N LEU A 11 20.44 2.38 61.79
CA LEU A 11 19.38 1.45 61.40
C LEU A 11 18.11 2.23 61.08
N CYS A 12 17.47 1.95 59.93
CA CYS A 12 16.02 1.98 59.84
C CYS A 12 15.54 0.89 58.88
N ILE A 13 14.92 -0.11 59.48
CA ILE A 13 14.18 -1.21 58.87
C ILE A 13 13.01 -0.61 58.09
N ILE A 14 12.99 -0.77 56.77
CA ILE A 14 11.76 -0.71 55.97
C ILE A 14 11.63 -2.07 55.31
N ALA A 15 10.67 -2.84 55.79
CA ALA A 15 10.16 -4.03 55.16
C ALA A 15 9.53 -3.64 53.81
N PHE A 16 10.31 -3.73 52.72
CA PHE A 16 9.72 -3.87 51.40
C PHE A 16 9.41 -5.36 51.21
N LEU A 17 8.16 -5.72 51.50
CA LEU A 17 7.49 -6.84 50.87
C LEU A 17 7.66 -6.64 49.36
N GLY A 18 8.68 -7.29 48.80
CA GLY A 18 8.85 -7.45 47.37
C GLY A 18 7.65 -8.25 46.88
N ILE A 19 6.59 -7.54 46.47
CA ILE A 19 5.67 -8.02 45.48
C ILE A 19 6.57 -8.33 44.28
N PHE A 20 6.93 -9.60 44.13
CA PHE A 20 7.31 -10.12 42.83
C PHE A 20 6.12 -9.81 41.93
N PHE A 21 6.20 -8.69 41.21
CA PHE A 21 5.50 -8.56 39.95
C PHE A 21 6.04 -9.69 39.10
N ILE A 22 5.36 -10.83 39.14
CA ILE A 22 5.34 -11.74 38.01
C ILE A 22 4.73 -10.86 36.92
N ALA A 23 5.59 -10.22 36.12
CA ALA A 23 5.16 -9.64 34.88
C ALA A 23 4.41 -10.77 34.15
N PRO A 24 3.14 -10.57 33.75
CA PRO A 24 2.48 -11.58 32.95
C PRO A 24 3.36 -11.83 31.73
N LEU A 25 3.76 -13.08 31.54
CA LEU A 25 4.26 -13.58 30.27
C LEU A 25 3.13 -13.44 29.25
N SER A 26 3.06 -12.28 28.60
CA SER A 26 2.30 -11.99 27.38
C SER A 26 2.88 -10.70 26.81
N THR A 27 3.20 -10.56 25.54
CA THR A 27 2.92 -11.33 24.31
C THR A 27 3.75 -10.63 23.23
N TYR A 28 4.29 -11.35 22.26
CA TYR A 28 4.98 -10.75 21.11
C TYR A 28 3.95 -10.02 20.22
N ALA A 29 3.54 -8.83 20.62
CA ALA A 29 2.74 -7.94 19.79
C ALA A 29 3.67 -7.32 18.76
N PHE A 30 3.40 -7.51 17.46
CA PHE A 30 4.22 -6.88 16.45
C PHE A 30 4.02 -5.35 16.50
N GLN A 31 5.11 -4.58 16.52
CA GLN A 31 5.05 -3.12 16.60
C GLN A 31 5.49 -2.53 15.26
N ILE A 32 4.59 -1.77 14.64
CA ILE A 32 4.83 -1.12 13.35
C ILE A 32 5.19 0.34 13.61
N GLU A 33 6.32 0.81 13.08
CA GLU A 33 6.72 2.20 13.23
C GLU A 33 5.90 3.11 12.30
N GLU A 34 4.99 3.90 12.86
CA GLU A 34 4.19 4.86 12.09
C GLU A 34 5.01 6.06 11.57
N SER A 35 6.23 6.27 12.10
CA SER A 35 7.04 7.47 11.84
C SER A 35 7.51 7.58 10.39
N PHE A 36 7.50 6.47 9.63
CA PHE A 36 7.82 6.46 8.21
C PHE A 36 6.68 6.93 7.30
N PHE A 37 5.46 7.08 7.82
CA PHE A 37 4.25 7.31 7.03
C PHE A 37 3.63 8.67 7.35
N MET A 38 4.02 9.67 6.56
CA MET A 38 3.64 11.07 6.77
C MET A 38 2.24 11.34 6.20
N GLN A 39 1.41 12.05 6.97
CA GLN A 39 0.01 12.32 6.61
C GLN A 39 -0.18 13.59 5.76
N ASP A 40 0.83 14.46 5.72
CA ASP A 40 0.76 15.81 5.14
C ASP A 40 1.41 15.94 3.76
N ILE A 41 1.79 14.82 3.13
CA ILE A 41 2.54 14.82 1.87
C ILE A 41 1.72 14.41 0.65
N THR A 42 0.47 14.01 0.86
CA THR A 42 -0.38 13.44 -0.18
C THR A 42 -0.79 14.45 -1.22
N GLY A 43 -0.50 14.15 -2.49
CA GLY A 43 -0.73 15.10 -3.58
C GLY A 43 0.19 16.32 -3.50
N HIS A 44 1.14 16.34 -2.55
CA HIS A 44 2.14 17.38 -2.46
C HIS A 44 3.18 17.17 -3.58
N TRP A 45 3.62 18.25 -4.23
CA TRP A 45 4.56 18.21 -5.35
C TRP A 45 5.95 17.62 -5.00
N ALA A 46 6.23 17.41 -3.71
CA ALA A 46 7.45 16.81 -3.19
C ALA A 46 7.24 15.43 -2.52
N GLU A 47 6.05 14.82 -2.66
CA GLU A 47 5.66 13.57 -2.00
C GLU A 47 6.71 12.46 -2.21
N GLU A 48 7.15 12.23 -3.44
CA GLU A 48 8.11 11.17 -3.77
C GLU A 48 9.46 11.35 -3.05
N SER A 49 10.07 12.54 -3.16
CA SER A 49 11.35 12.83 -2.50
C SER A 49 11.24 12.83 -0.97
N ILE A 50 10.13 13.32 -0.41
CA ILE A 50 9.91 13.28 1.04
C ILE A 50 9.75 11.82 1.51
N THR A 51 8.99 11.02 0.76
CA THR A 51 8.78 9.59 1.07
C THR A 51 10.10 8.84 1.04
N GLU A 52 10.88 8.98 -0.03
CA GLU A 52 12.21 8.37 -0.17
C GLU A 52 13.12 8.70 1.01
N LEU A 53 13.29 10.00 1.32
CA LEU A 53 14.16 10.43 2.41
C LEU A 53 13.61 10.05 3.79
N THR A 54 12.29 9.96 3.95
CA THR A 54 11.67 9.47 5.18
C THR A 54 11.98 7.99 5.35
N TYR A 55 11.81 7.18 4.30
CA TYR A 55 12.10 5.73 4.31
C TYR A 55 13.58 5.45 4.57
N MET A 56 14.50 6.30 4.12
CA MET A 56 15.93 6.22 4.49
C MET A 56 16.23 6.66 5.94
N GLY A 57 15.28 7.29 6.63
CA GLY A 57 15.48 7.92 7.94
C GLY A 57 16.25 9.26 7.88
N VAL A 58 16.45 9.80 6.69
CA VAL A 58 17.14 11.08 6.41
C VAL A 58 16.25 12.26 6.79
N LEU A 59 15.00 12.26 6.34
CA LEU A 59 14.00 13.25 6.72
C LEU A 59 13.21 12.70 7.91
N LYS A 60 13.25 13.41 9.03
CA LYS A 60 12.44 13.09 10.21
C LYS A 60 11.34 14.14 10.37
N GLY A 61 10.11 13.66 10.55
CA GLY A 61 8.94 14.47 10.84
C GLY A 61 8.75 14.70 12.35
N ASP A 62 7.56 15.11 12.75
CA ASP A 62 7.12 15.21 14.15
C ASP A 62 6.44 13.93 14.67
N GLY A 63 6.60 12.83 13.93
CA GLY A 63 5.96 11.54 14.18
C GLY A 63 4.65 11.32 13.41
N LYS A 64 4.03 12.40 12.90
CA LYS A 64 2.82 12.31 12.04
C LYS A 64 3.00 13.01 10.70
N ASN A 65 3.74 14.12 10.70
CA ASN A 65 3.86 15.05 9.60
C ASN A 65 5.32 15.34 9.28
N SER A 66 5.62 15.47 7.99
CA SER A 66 6.93 15.87 7.48
C SER A 66 7.14 17.39 7.55
N ASN A 67 6.04 18.14 7.64
CA ASN A 67 5.95 19.60 7.61
C ASN A 67 6.60 20.20 6.36
N PRO A 68 6.14 19.86 5.13
CA PRO A 68 6.84 20.15 3.88
C PRO A 68 6.96 21.65 3.59
N ASP A 69 5.94 22.43 3.96
CA ASP A 69 5.85 23.87 3.72
C ASP A 69 6.48 24.74 4.81
N LYS A 70 7.11 24.12 5.81
CA LYS A 70 7.86 24.86 6.84
C LYS A 70 9.24 25.23 6.29
N MET A 71 9.67 26.47 6.53
CA MET A 71 11.04 26.89 6.24
C MET A 71 12.05 26.12 7.09
N VAL A 72 13.09 25.60 6.45
CA VAL A 72 14.14 24.80 7.10
C VAL A 72 15.27 25.68 7.64
N THR A 73 15.80 25.35 8.83
CA THR A 73 16.98 26.03 9.39
C THR A 73 18.28 25.46 8.83
N ARG A 74 19.38 26.20 8.98
CA ARG A 74 20.73 25.74 8.61
C ARG A 74 21.11 24.44 9.32
N ALA A 75 20.82 24.33 10.62
CA ALA A 75 21.08 23.11 11.39
C ALA A 75 20.19 21.93 10.94
N GLU A 76 18.90 22.16 10.69
CA GLU A 76 17.97 21.13 10.19
C GLU A 76 18.42 20.59 8.82
N PHE A 77 18.77 21.47 7.88
CA PHE A 77 19.25 21.06 6.57
C PHE A 77 20.56 20.28 6.66
N MET A 78 21.53 20.75 7.46
CA MET A 78 22.79 20.04 7.64
C MET A 78 22.59 18.66 8.26
N ALA A 79 21.64 18.52 9.19
CA ALA A 79 21.32 17.23 9.80
C ALA A 79 20.73 16.25 8.78
N MET A 80 19.91 16.72 7.84
CA MET A 80 19.43 15.90 6.73
C MET A 80 20.59 15.47 5.82
N LEU A 81 21.47 16.40 5.44
CA LEU A 81 22.58 16.11 4.53
C LEU A 81 23.61 15.15 5.14
N VAL A 82 24.00 15.36 6.39
CA VAL A 82 24.94 14.48 7.12
C VAL A 82 24.39 13.06 7.21
N ARG A 83 23.09 12.89 7.48
CA ARG A 83 22.43 11.58 7.45
C ARG A 83 22.43 10.98 6.05
N ALA A 84 22.08 11.75 5.03
CA ALA A 84 21.99 11.29 3.63
C ALA A 84 23.33 10.78 3.08
N LEU A 85 24.44 11.35 3.53
CA LEU A 85 25.80 10.96 3.14
C LEU A 85 26.43 9.91 4.07
N ASP A 86 25.66 9.43 5.05
CA ASP A 86 26.09 8.44 6.03
C ASP A 86 27.36 8.81 6.81
N TYR A 87 27.59 10.11 7.05
CA TYR A 87 28.75 10.54 7.83
C TYR A 87 28.53 10.29 9.33
N LYS A 88 29.57 9.80 10.00
CA LYS A 88 29.50 9.26 11.35
C LYS A 88 30.29 10.12 12.33
N LYS A 89 29.93 10.04 13.60
CA LYS A 89 30.69 10.68 14.69
C LYS A 89 32.19 10.36 14.69
N SER A 90 32.55 9.12 14.31
CA SER A 90 33.94 8.68 14.19
C SER A 90 34.76 9.47 13.17
N ASP A 91 34.10 10.25 12.32
CA ASP A 91 34.78 11.14 11.39
C ASP A 91 35.37 12.39 12.06
N ILE A 92 34.89 12.80 13.24
CA ILE A 92 35.29 14.05 13.92
C ILE A 92 36.69 13.89 14.53
N LYS A 93 37.61 14.82 14.21
CA LYS A 93 38.98 14.84 14.80
C LYS A 93 39.22 15.96 15.80
N GLY A 94 38.36 16.98 15.82
CA GLY A 94 38.52 18.18 16.64
C GLY A 94 37.23 18.66 17.31
N ARG A 95 37.31 19.81 17.98
CA ARG A 95 36.13 20.54 18.45
C ARG A 95 35.63 21.46 17.35
N VAL A 96 34.32 21.74 17.36
CA VAL A 96 33.70 22.71 16.45
C VAL A 96 34.34 24.08 16.65
N SER A 97 34.70 24.77 15.56
CA SER A 97 35.35 26.08 15.66
C SER A 97 34.36 27.24 15.79
N PHE A 98 33.06 26.99 15.60
CA PHE A 98 32.03 28.03 15.60
C PHE A 98 31.63 28.46 17.02
N SER A 99 31.65 29.77 17.29
CA SER A 99 31.42 30.31 18.64
C SER A 99 29.99 30.15 19.15
N ASP A 100 29.01 29.98 18.26
CA ASP A 100 27.58 29.86 18.55
C ASP A 100 27.07 28.40 18.52
N VAL A 101 27.97 27.42 18.48
CA VAL A 101 27.65 25.98 18.48
C VAL A 101 28.27 25.33 19.72
N LYS A 102 27.44 24.88 20.65
CA LYS A 102 27.88 24.36 21.95
C LYS A 102 27.70 22.84 22.04
N PRO A 103 28.54 22.11 22.80
CA PRO A 103 28.46 20.65 22.92
C PRO A 103 27.09 20.09 23.31
N GLU A 104 26.30 20.86 24.07
CA GLU A 104 24.93 20.51 24.49
C GLU A 104 23.85 20.71 23.41
N ASP A 105 24.17 21.39 22.30
CA ASP A 105 23.22 21.62 21.23
C ASP A 105 22.92 20.33 20.48
N TRP A 106 21.63 20.08 20.17
CA TRP A 106 21.22 18.87 19.44
C TRP A 106 21.90 18.72 18.07
N TYR A 107 22.32 19.84 17.47
CA TYR A 107 23.01 19.90 16.17
C TYR A 107 24.53 19.90 16.27
N TYR A 108 25.13 19.89 17.47
CA TYR A 108 26.58 19.99 17.64
C TYR A 108 27.33 18.93 16.84
N GLU A 109 26.94 17.67 16.98
CA GLU A 109 27.58 16.55 16.28
C GLU A 109 27.45 16.67 14.76
N THR A 110 26.27 17.08 14.29
CA THR A 110 26.02 17.33 12.86
C THR A 110 26.93 18.42 12.30
N VAL A 111 27.06 19.55 13.01
CA VAL A 111 27.88 20.67 12.57
C VAL A 111 29.37 20.31 12.61
N ALA A 112 29.81 19.58 13.63
CA ALA A 112 31.19 19.09 13.74
C ALA A 112 31.58 18.20 12.55
N ILE A 113 30.71 17.25 12.19
CA ILE A 113 30.92 16.39 11.02
C ILE A 113 30.98 17.22 9.74
N ALA A 114 30.04 18.15 9.56
CA ALA A 114 29.99 18.98 8.37
C ALA A 114 31.22 19.89 8.21
N GLU A 115 31.76 20.40 9.33
CA GLU A 115 32.97 21.20 9.35
C GLU A 115 34.19 20.36 8.98
N GLU A 116 34.37 19.21 9.62
CA GLU A 116 35.49 18.29 9.37
C GLU A 116 35.50 17.75 7.93
N LYS A 117 34.33 17.46 7.35
CA LYS A 117 34.18 17.05 5.95
C LYS A 117 34.30 18.22 4.96
N GLY A 118 34.49 19.45 5.43
CA GLY A 118 34.63 20.65 4.59
C GLY A 118 33.34 21.09 3.88
N ILE A 119 32.20 20.60 4.34
CA ILE A 119 30.87 20.87 3.76
C ILE A 119 30.38 22.28 4.16
N THR A 120 30.69 22.68 5.40
CA THR A 120 30.45 24.04 5.91
C THR A 120 31.76 24.72 6.30
N LYS A 121 31.82 26.04 6.09
CA LYS A 121 32.90 26.92 6.56
C LYS A 121 32.42 27.96 7.58
N GLY A 122 31.15 27.89 7.98
CA GLY A 122 30.51 28.93 8.79
C GLY A 122 30.42 30.28 8.07
N ASN A 123 30.18 31.31 8.87
CA ASN A 123 30.13 32.70 8.46
C ASN A 123 31.52 33.36 8.68
N PRO A 124 31.82 34.48 7.99
CA PRO A 124 33.09 35.19 8.18
C PRO A 124 33.36 35.68 9.60
N ASP A 125 32.33 35.83 10.44
CA ASP A 125 32.43 36.24 11.84
C ASP A 125 32.76 35.10 12.81
N GLY A 126 32.99 33.88 12.30
CA GLY A 126 33.28 32.70 13.10
C GLY A 126 32.04 32.01 13.68
N THR A 127 30.83 32.36 13.25
CA THR A 127 29.57 31.71 13.66
C THR A 127 29.07 30.71 12.61
N PHE A 128 28.15 29.82 12.98
CA PHE A 128 27.43 28.92 12.07
C PHE A 128 26.00 29.41 11.77
N SER A 129 25.37 30.13 12.70
CA SER A 129 23.97 30.57 12.68
C SER A 129 22.95 29.40 12.54
N PRO A 130 22.93 28.44 13.48
CA PRO A 130 22.17 27.19 13.34
C PRO A 130 20.65 27.38 13.16
N ASN A 131 20.07 28.38 13.83
CA ASN A 131 18.62 28.64 13.83
C ASN A 131 18.15 29.56 12.70
N LYS A 132 19.08 30.14 11.93
CA LYS A 132 18.75 30.96 10.76
C LYS A 132 18.11 30.08 9.69
N LYS A 133 17.07 30.58 9.03
CA LYS A 133 16.49 29.95 7.84
C LYS A 133 17.52 29.93 6.73
N ILE A 134 17.72 28.77 6.11
CA ILE A 134 18.73 28.61 5.06
C ILE A 134 18.16 29.08 3.72
N SER A 135 18.96 29.82 2.96
CA SER A 135 18.58 30.22 1.61
C SER A 135 18.80 29.12 0.58
N ARG A 136 18.13 29.23 -0.57
CA ARG A 136 18.34 28.31 -1.70
C ARG A 136 19.78 28.31 -2.20
N GLU A 137 20.42 29.48 -2.22
CA GLU A 137 21.85 29.59 -2.54
C GLU A 137 22.72 28.84 -1.53
N GLU A 138 22.50 29.03 -0.24
CA GLU A 138 23.28 28.37 0.82
C GLU A 138 23.19 26.85 0.70
N ILE A 139 22.00 26.30 0.41
CA ILE A 139 21.81 24.86 0.13
C ILE A 139 22.67 24.41 -1.06
N VAL A 140 22.59 25.11 -2.19
CA VAL A 140 23.33 24.75 -3.41
C VAL A 140 24.83 24.76 -3.16
N LEU A 141 25.34 25.80 -2.50
CA LEU A 141 26.75 25.89 -2.14
C LEU A 141 27.17 24.67 -1.32
N VAL A 142 26.40 24.30 -0.30
CA VAL A 142 26.68 23.15 0.55
C VAL A 142 26.66 21.83 -0.24
N LEU A 143 25.66 21.59 -1.08
CA LEU A 143 25.56 20.36 -1.89
C LEU A 143 26.69 20.23 -2.91
N VAL A 144 27.06 21.33 -3.58
CA VAL A 144 28.20 21.37 -4.51
C VAL A 144 29.51 21.01 -3.80
N ARG A 145 29.71 21.47 -2.56
CA ARG A 145 30.89 21.05 -1.76
C ARG A 145 30.83 19.57 -1.41
N ALA A 146 29.69 19.10 -0.90
CA ALA A 146 29.51 17.71 -0.47
C ALA A 146 29.73 16.71 -1.62
N MET A 147 29.34 17.08 -2.84
CA MET A 147 29.54 16.24 -4.03
C MET A 147 30.95 16.35 -4.64
N GLY A 148 31.80 17.28 -4.17
CA GLY A 148 33.12 17.55 -4.74
C GLY A 148 33.08 18.24 -6.11
N LEU A 149 32.03 19.04 -6.38
CA LEU A 149 31.82 19.68 -7.68
C LEU A 149 32.42 21.09 -7.79
N GLN A 150 33.20 21.52 -6.78
CA GLN A 150 33.72 22.89 -6.69
C GLN A 150 34.66 23.26 -7.85
N ASP A 151 35.39 22.27 -8.38
CA ASP A 151 36.37 22.47 -9.45
C ASP A 151 35.84 22.09 -10.84
N LYS A 152 34.58 21.61 -10.94
CA LYS A 152 33.96 21.31 -12.23
C LYS A 152 33.52 22.61 -12.90
N THR A 153 34.19 23.01 -13.97
CA THR A 153 33.82 24.17 -14.79
C THR A 153 32.62 23.83 -15.68
N SER A 154 31.40 24.15 -15.23
CA SER A 154 30.17 24.02 -16.02
C SER A 154 29.61 25.37 -16.49
N SER A 155 30.49 26.35 -16.75
CA SER A 155 30.09 27.73 -17.03
C SER A 155 29.03 27.83 -18.14
N GLY A 156 27.89 28.45 -17.82
CA GLY A 156 26.81 28.71 -18.77
C GLY A 156 25.66 27.70 -18.76
N ALA A 157 25.67 26.70 -17.87
CA ALA A 157 24.61 25.69 -17.80
C ALA A 157 23.26 26.24 -17.33
N SER A 158 23.24 27.26 -16.47
CA SER A 158 22.00 27.94 -16.03
C SER A 158 21.80 29.28 -16.74
N ASN A 159 20.54 29.58 -17.06
CA ASN A 159 20.11 30.84 -17.70
C ASN A 159 18.94 31.48 -16.94
N PHE A 160 19.02 31.49 -15.61
CA PHE A 160 17.98 32.06 -14.74
C PHE A 160 17.93 33.58 -14.86
N ARG A 161 16.72 34.15 -14.93
CA ARG A 161 16.49 35.59 -15.14
C ARG A 161 17.06 36.47 -14.03
N ASP A 162 17.09 35.95 -12.81
CA ASP A 162 17.54 36.64 -11.60
C ASP A 162 19.01 36.34 -11.24
N ILE A 163 19.72 35.56 -12.05
CA ILE A 163 21.14 35.26 -11.87
C ILE A 163 21.95 35.83 -13.04
N LYS A 164 22.67 36.92 -12.78
CA LYS A 164 23.53 37.57 -13.77
C LYS A 164 24.80 36.76 -14.05
N LYS A 165 25.48 37.06 -15.17
CA LYS A 165 26.73 36.40 -15.57
C LYS A 165 27.87 36.60 -14.55
N ASP A 166 27.89 37.76 -13.89
CA ASP A 166 28.87 38.17 -12.88
C ASP A 166 28.42 37.83 -11.44
N TYR A 167 27.35 37.04 -11.27
CA TYR A 167 26.87 36.65 -9.96
C TYR A 167 27.95 35.82 -9.21
N PRO A 168 28.30 36.14 -7.95
CA PRO A 168 29.46 35.54 -7.26
C PRO A 168 29.47 34.02 -7.19
N TYR A 169 28.29 33.40 -7.14
CA TYR A 169 28.13 31.95 -7.05
C TYR A 169 27.60 31.28 -8.32
N LYS A 170 27.73 31.97 -9.47
CA LYS A 170 27.23 31.49 -10.78
C LYS A 170 27.79 30.11 -11.12
N ALA A 171 29.07 29.88 -10.91
CA ALA A 171 29.73 28.62 -11.25
C ALA A 171 29.17 27.43 -10.45
N GLN A 172 28.91 27.62 -9.16
CA GLN A 172 28.33 26.60 -8.28
C GLN A 172 26.86 26.32 -8.66
N ILE A 173 26.09 27.36 -8.96
CA ILE A 173 24.72 27.22 -9.48
C ILE A 173 24.72 26.44 -10.81
N ASP A 174 25.65 26.76 -11.71
CA ASP A 174 25.81 26.05 -12.99
C ASP A 174 26.20 24.58 -12.83
N ALA A 175 27.11 24.28 -11.89
CA ALA A 175 27.48 22.91 -11.57
C ALA A 175 26.28 22.12 -11.01
N ALA A 176 25.48 22.74 -10.15
CA ALA A 176 24.27 22.13 -9.58
C ALA A 176 23.17 21.89 -10.63
N VAL A 177 22.97 22.82 -11.57
CA VAL A 177 22.07 22.63 -12.72
C VAL A 177 22.57 21.49 -13.63
N SER A 178 23.86 21.50 -13.98
CA SER A 178 24.45 20.47 -14.84
C SER A 178 24.36 19.07 -14.23
N SER A 179 24.40 19.00 -12.89
CA SER A 179 24.28 17.75 -12.13
C SER A 179 22.83 17.38 -11.82
N GLY A 180 21.85 18.16 -12.30
CA GLY A 180 20.42 17.88 -12.09
C GLY A 180 19.92 18.07 -10.66
N ILE A 181 20.70 18.71 -9.77
CA ILE A 181 20.32 18.96 -8.37
C ILE A 181 19.21 20.01 -8.31
N ILE A 182 19.31 21.04 -9.18
CA ILE A 182 18.36 22.15 -9.27
C ILE A 182 17.91 22.39 -10.71
N SER A 183 16.68 22.88 -10.86
CA SER A 183 16.07 23.22 -12.16
C SER A 183 15.53 24.64 -12.23
N GLY A 184 15.52 25.38 -11.11
CA GLY A 184 14.81 26.65 -10.97
C GLY A 184 13.29 26.50 -10.88
N TYR A 185 12.59 27.63 -10.89
CA TYR A 185 11.12 27.71 -10.92
C TYR A 185 10.61 27.85 -12.36
N GLU A 186 9.31 27.63 -12.57
CA GLU A 186 8.65 27.72 -13.88
C GLU A 186 8.80 29.08 -14.57
N ASP A 187 8.94 30.16 -13.79
CA ASP A 187 9.18 31.52 -14.29
C ASP A 187 10.65 31.76 -14.73
N ASN A 188 11.45 30.70 -14.78
CA ASN A 188 12.88 30.70 -15.09
C ASN A 188 13.72 31.54 -14.10
N THR A 189 13.36 31.53 -12.82
CA THR A 189 14.14 32.14 -11.72
C THR A 189 14.78 31.08 -10.81
N PHE A 190 15.85 31.44 -10.11
CA PHE A 190 16.48 30.61 -9.07
C PHE A 190 16.09 31.02 -7.66
N ARG A 191 15.89 32.33 -7.43
CA ARG A 191 15.57 33.00 -6.17
C ARG A 191 16.62 32.72 -5.08
N PRO A 192 17.87 33.15 -5.27
CA PRO A 192 19.01 32.74 -4.43
C PRO A 192 18.85 33.11 -2.95
N ASN A 193 18.22 34.26 -2.68
CA ASN A 193 18.03 34.81 -1.34
C ASN A 193 16.74 34.35 -0.64
N ASN A 194 15.86 33.63 -1.34
CA ASN A 194 14.66 33.10 -0.70
C ASN A 194 15.03 31.98 0.27
N TYR A 195 14.36 31.97 1.43
CA TYR A 195 14.46 30.86 2.37
C TYR A 195 13.80 29.62 1.80
N ALA A 196 14.47 28.48 1.94
CA ALA A 196 14.00 27.22 1.39
C ALA A 196 12.95 26.55 2.30
N LEU A 197 11.96 25.95 1.66
CA LEU A 197 11.03 25.03 2.31
C LEU A 197 11.71 23.69 2.60
N ARG A 198 11.19 22.94 3.59
CA ARG A 198 11.62 21.56 3.85
C ARG A 198 11.44 20.66 2.63
N ALA A 199 10.36 20.84 1.88
CA ALA A 199 10.11 20.14 0.62
C ALA A 199 11.19 20.41 -0.45
N GLU A 200 11.60 21.67 -0.59
CA GLU A 200 12.66 22.04 -1.54
C GLU A 200 14.02 21.43 -1.15
N ALA A 201 14.35 21.49 0.15
CA ALA A 201 15.55 20.84 0.68
C ALA A 201 15.53 19.31 0.46
N ALA A 202 14.39 18.66 0.70
CA ALA A 202 14.21 17.23 0.48
C ALA A 202 14.45 16.86 -0.99
N ILE A 203 13.87 17.61 -1.93
CA ILE A 203 14.07 17.36 -3.36
C ILE A 203 15.53 17.53 -3.77
N MET A 204 16.22 18.56 -3.30
CA MET A 204 17.62 18.78 -3.67
C MET A 204 18.53 17.66 -3.13
N ILE A 205 18.26 17.14 -1.92
CA ILE A 205 19.00 15.99 -1.36
C ILE A 205 18.64 14.70 -2.12
N SER A 206 17.37 14.43 -2.38
CA SER A 206 16.93 13.26 -3.16
C SER A 206 17.57 13.25 -4.56
N ARG A 207 17.61 14.39 -5.26
CA ARG A 207 18.29 14.52 -6.55
C ARG A 207 19.81 14.32 -6.46
N MET A 208 20.44 14.79 -5.38
CA MET A 208 21.86 14.52 -5.12
C MET A 208 22.13 13.02 -4.98
N LEU A 209 21.31 12.31 -4.20
CA LEU A 209 21.44 10.87 -3.98
C LEU A 209 21.24 10.07 -5.28
N ASN A 210 20.25 10.48 -6.08
CA ASN A 210 19.89 9.88 -7.37
C ASN A 210 20.69 10.40 -8.57
N ASN A 211 21.82 11.09 -8.32
CA ASN A 211 22.68 11.58 -9.38
C ASN A 211 23.40 10.42 -10.10
N LYS A 212 23.34 10.41 -11.45
CA LYS A 212 23.84 9.33 -12.31
C LYS A 212 25.35 9.40 -12.62
N ASP A 213 26.12 10.26 -11.96
CA ASP A 213 27.58 10.34 -12.09
C ASP A 213 28.24 9.15 -11.36
N VAL A 214 28.11 7.97 -11.98
CA VAL A 214 28.63 6.68 -11.48
C VAL A 214 29.82 6.27 -12.34
N GLN A 215 30.97 6.10 -11.71
CA GLN A 215 32.14 5.50 -12.34
C GLN A 215 31.93 3.98 -12.42
N ASN A 216 32.23 3.34 -13.56
CA ASN A 216 32.14 1.89 -13.76
C ASN A 216 30.77 1.27 -13.41
N VAL A 217 29.69 1.76 -14.02
CA VAL A 217 28.30 1.29 -13.83
C VAL A 217 28.15 -0.24 -13.89
N ASN A 218 28.92 -0.92 -14.74
CA ASN A 218 28.83 -2.39 -14.88
C ASN A 218 29.32 -3.13 -13.64
N ASP A 219 30.37 -2.64 -12.99
CA ASP A 219 30.91 -3.25 -11.77
C ASP A 219 29.91 -3.03 -10.61
N GLU A 220 29.37 -1.82 -10.48
CA GLU A 220 28.33 -1.53 -9.48
C GLU A 220 27.09 -2.41 -9.68
N LYS A 221 26.65 -2.62 -10.93
CA LYS A 221 25.52 -3.53 -11.21
C LYS A 221 25.81 -4.96 -10.76
N LYS A 222 27.04 -5.44 -10.94
CA LYS A 222 27.45 -6.78 -10.53
C LYS A 222 27.45 -6.91 -9.01
N ASP A 223 27.99 -5.92 -8.30
CA ASP A 223 28.01 -5.89 -6.84
C ASP A 223 26.59 -5.83 -6.26
N ILE A 224 25.71 -5.01 -6.83
CA ILE A 224 24.30 -4.93 -6.43
C ILE A 224 23.60 -6.27 -6.69
N GLN A 225 23.84 -6.90 -7.84
CA GLN A 225 23.23 -8.19 -8.17
C GLN A 225 23.66 -9.28 -7.17
N GLN A 226 24.95 -9.32 -6.81
CA GLN A 226 25.44 -10.24 -5.79
C GLN A 226 24.81 -9.94 -4.42
N PHE A 227 24.78 -8.68 -4.01
CA PHE A 227 24.17 -8.24 -2.75
C PHE A 227 22.70 -8.66 -2.65
N ILE A 228 21.91 -8.47 -3.72
CA ILE A 228 20.50 -8.88 -3.76
C ILE A 228 20.37 -10.39 -3.68
N GLN A 229 21.22 -11.16 -4.36
CA GLN A 229 21.19 -12.62 -4.29
C GLN A 229 21.45 -13.12 -2.88
N GLU A 230 22.43 -12.54 -2.17
CA GLU A 230 22.74 -12.85 -0.78
C GLU A 230 21.58 -12.51 0.15
N TYR A 231 20.96 -11.34 -0.01
CA TYR A 231 19.77 -10.94 0.73
C TYR A 231 18.60 -11.93 0.53
N MET A 232 18.31 -12.33 -0.71
CA MET A 232 17.23 -13.27 -1.00
C MET A 232 17.49 -14.66 -0.40
N ASN A 233 18.73 -15.15 -0.46
CA ASN A 233 19.12 -16.43 0.14
C ASN A 233 19.01 -16.38 1.67
N SER A 234 19.56 -15.34 2.29
CA SER A 234 19.51 -15.12 3.75
C SER A 234 18.08 -15.06 4.28
N TYR A 235 17.17 -14.43 3.52
CA TYR A 235 15.74 -14.40 3.83
C TYR A 235 15.11 -15.79 3.87
N LEU A 236 15.34 -16.60 2.85
CA LEU A 236 14.78 -17.95 2.77
C LEU A 236 15.34 -18.88 3.85
N GLU A 237 16.64 -18.82 4.11
CA GLU A 237 17.29 -19.60 5.16
C GLU A 237 16.69 -19.28 6.52
N SER A 238 16.56 -17.99 6.84
CA SER A 238 16.01 -17.51 8.11
C SER A 238 14.53 -17.89 8.27
N LYS A 239 13.74 -17.74 7.22
CA LYS A 239 12.31 -18.08 7.23
C LYS A 239 12.07 -19.57 7.44
N ASN A 240 12.85 -20.42 6.77
CA ASN A 240 12.66 -21.87 6.84
C ASN A 240 13.28 -22.52 8.09
N ALA A 241 14.21 -21.86 8.78
CA ALA A 241 14.83 -22.36 10.01
C ALA A 241 13.86 -22.41 11.22
N GLY A 242 12.76 -21.64 11.19
CA GLY A 242 11.65 -21.78 12.13
C GLY A 242 11.94 -21.41 13.60
N LYS A 243 13.05 -20.71 13.90
CA LYS A 243 13.38 -20.20 15.25
C LYS A 243 14.19 -18.91 15.19
N ASN A 244 13.78 -17.89 15.97
CA ASN A 244 14.53 -16.85 16.71
C ASN A 244 15.95 -16.39 16.29
N GLU A 245 16.33 -16.50 15.01
CA GLU A 245 17.57 -15.95 14.46
C GLU A 245 17.31 -15.17 13.17
N PHE A 246 16.22 -14.39 13.10
CA PHE A 246 16.02 -13.41 12.01
C PHE A 246 16.95 -12.18 12.15
N SER A 247 18.13 -12.37 12.73
CA SER A 247 19.16 -11.34 12.94
C SER A 247 19.97 -11.02 11.68
N PHE A 248 19.97 -11.92 10.68
CA PHE A 248 20.82 -11.77 9.50
C PHE A 248 20.25 -10.82 8.43
N ASN A 249 18.95 -10.84 8.15
CA ASN A 249 18.39 -9.91 7.17
C ASN A 249 18.44 -8.45 7.60
N MET A 250 18.41 -8.20 8.91
CA MET A 250 18.56 -6.85 9.45
C MET A 250 19.89 -6.20 9.04
N GLN A 251 20.94 -6.99 8.78
CA GLN A 251 22.24 -6.42 8.36
C GLN A 251 22.21 -5.83 6.96
N TYR A 252 21.29 -6.29 6.11
CA TYR A 252 21.11 -5.81 4.73
C TYR A 252 20.13 -4.63 4.66
N SER A 253 19.40 -4.34 5.73
CA SER A 253 18.28 -3.39 5.74
C SER A 253 18.55 -2.17 6.62
N VAL A 254 17.99 -1.03 6.22
CA VAL A 254 17.98 0.21 6.99
C VAL A 254 16.62 0.89 6.86
N GLY A 255 16.37 1.91 7.68
CA GLY A 255 15.17 2.74 7.54
C GLY A 255 13.86 1.93 7.59
N LYS A 256 12.93 2.19 6.67
CA LYS A 256 11.62 1.52 6.60
C LYS A 256 11.75 0.00 6.45
N GLU A 257 12.61 -0.49 5.56
CA GLU A 257 12.75 -1.94 5.34
C GLU A 257 13.25 -2.67 6.59
N LEU A 258 14.10 -2.03 7.41
CA LEU A 258 14.51 -2.61 8.68
C LEU A 258 13.33 -2.76 9.65
N ASP A 259 12.48 -1.74 9.75
CA ASP A 259 11.25 -1.81 10.55
C ASP A 259 10.30 -2.90 10.04
N GLU A 260 10.05 -2.96 8.74
CA GLU A 260 9.20 -4.00 8.16
C GLU A 260 9.77 -5.41 8.36
N ASN A 261 11.09 -5.59 8.31
CA ASN A 261 11.71 -6.88 8.60
C ASN A 261 11.58 -7.28 10.08
N ASN A 262 11.58 -6.32 11.01
CA ASN A 262 11.25 -6.59 12.40
C ASN A 262 9.80 -7.06 12.55
N VAL A 263 8.86 -6.41 11.85
CA VAL A 263 7.44 -6.78 11.84
C VAL A 263 7.25 -8.19 11.27
N LYS A 264 7.89 -8.52 10.14
CA LYS A 264 7.85 -9.87 9.54
C LYS A 264 8.38 -10.93 10.51
N SER A 265 9.49 -10.65 11.20
CA SER A 265 10.02 -11.56 12.23
C SER A 265 9.02 -11.80 13.36
N GLN A 266 8.44 -10.73 13.91
CA GLN A 266 7.45 -10.81 14.99
C GLN A 266 6.17 -11.55 14.53
N ALA A 267 5.77 -11.36 13.28
CA ALA A 267 4.65 -12.09 12.69
C ALA A 267 4.93 -13.59 12.58
N ILE A 268 6.13 -14.00 12.15
CA ILE A 268 6.52 -15.42 12.10
C ILE A 268 6.53 -16.06 13.49
N ASP A 269 7.02 -15.35 14.51
CA ASP A 269 6.96 -15.83 15.89
C ASP A 269 5.51 -16.03 16.35
N LEU A 270 4.64 -15.07 16.03
CA LEU A 270 3.20 -15.18 16.28
C LEU A 270 2.58 -16.36 15.54
N PHE A 271 2.96 -16.63 14.28
CA PHE A 271 2.47 -17.79 13.54
C PHE A 271 2.83 -19.09 14.23
N ASN A 272 4.09 -19.23 14.66
CA ASN A 272 4.57 -20.40 15.39
C ASN A 272 3.85 -20.56 16.74
N GLU A 273 3.64 -19.47 17.50
CA GLU A 273 2.86 -19.49 18.74
C GLU A 273 1.41 -19.94 18.49
N LYS A 274 0.83 -19.47 17.37
CA LYS A 274 -0.50 -19.86 16.93
C LYS A 274 -0.51 -21.22 16.24
N GLY A 275 0.58 -21.99 16.20
CA GLY A 275 0.60 -23.33 15.62
C GLY A 275 0.44 -23.35 14.10
N ILE A 276 1.04 -22.37 13.43
CA ILE A 276 1.12 -22.24 11.98
C ILE A 276 2.61 -22.23 11.62
N ASN A 277 3.09 -23.31 11.02
CA ASN A 277 4.43 -23.36 10.45
C ASN A 277 4.34 -23.03 8.97
N VAL A 278 5.16 -22.08 8.51
CA VAL A 278 5.22 -21.69 7.10
C VAL A 278 6.61 -21.95 6.57
N ARG A 279 6.67 -22.66 5.44
CA ARG A 279 7.89 -22.79 4.63
C ARG A 279 7.69 -22.09 3.31
N GLU A 280 8.76 -21.48 2.82
CA GLU A 280 8.78 -20.75 1.56
C GLU A 280 9.97 -21.23 0.72
N THR A 281 9.74 -21.46 -0.57
CA THR A 281 10.81 -21.76 -1.52
C THR A 281 10.73 -20.81 -2.70
N HIS A 282 11.89 -20.34 -3.18
CA HIS A 282 11.99 -19.56 -4.42
C HIS A 282 12.70 -20.36 -5.49
N GLN A 283 12.20 -20.27 -6.71
CA GLN A 283 12.82 -20.83 -7.91
C GLN A 283 12.84 -19.77 -9.02
N ASN A 284 13.65 -20.00 -10.06
CA ASN A 284 13.70 -19.15 -11.25
C ASN A 284 13.92 -17.66 -10.92
N ILE A 285 14.76 -17.36 -9.93
CA ILE A 285 15.05 -16.00 -9.49
C ILE A 285 15.75 -15.23 -10.61
N GLN A 286 15.14 -14.12 -11.02
CA GLN A 286 15.65 -13.19 -12.02
C GLN A 286 15.82 -11.82 -11.39
N ILE A 287 17.05 -11.31 -11.38
CA ILE A 287 17.37 -9.99 -10.83
C ILE A 287 17.67 -9.04 -12.00
N ARG A 288 16.94 -7.93 -12.08
CA ARG A 288 17.19 -6.85 -13.04
C ARG A 288 17.53 -5.56 -12.30
N ILE A 289 18.70 -4.99 -12.56
CA ILE A 289 19.06 -3.68 -12.03
C ILE A 289 18.47 -2.59 -12.95
N ASP A 290 17.46 -1.88 -12.45
CA ASP A 290 16.71 -0.87 -13.20
C ASP A 290 17.46 0.46 -13.27
N THR A 291 17.96 0.94 -12.12
CA THR A 291 18.74 2.18 -12.03
C THR A 291 19.92 2.02 -11.09
N VAL A 292 21.01 2.73 -11.39
CA VAL A 292 22.17 2.89 -10.51
C VAL A 292 22.58 4.36 -10.54
N SER A 293 22.72 4.92 -9.35
CA SER A 293 23.18 6.27 -9.05
C SER A 293 24.39 6.18 -8.12
N ARG A 294 25.01 7.32 -7.83
CA ARG A 294 26.17 7.36 -6.93
C ARG A 294 25.85 6.83 -5.53
N TYR A 295 24.64 7.08 -5.03
CA TYR A 295 24.22 6.71 -3.69
C TYR A 295 22.99 5.80 -3.65
N THR A 296 22.25 5.64 -4.74
CA THR A 296 21.02 4.85 -4.77
C THR A 296 21.00 3.87 -5.92
N ALA A 297 20.23 2.79 -5.79
CA ALA A 297 19.91 1.90 -6.90
C ALA A 297 18.49 1.36 -6.75
N LYS A 298 17.90 0.97 -7.88
CA LYS A 298 16.61 0.28 -7.93
C LYS A 298 16.79 -1.02 -8.70
N ALA A 299 16.24 -2.10 -8.17
CA ALA A 299 16.22 -3.39 -8.83
C ALA A 299 14.85 -4.04 -8.75
N THR A 300 14.53 -4.86 -9.74
CA THR A 300 13.34 -5.70 -9.78
C THR A 300 13.77 -7.16 -9.72
N VAL A 301 13.22 -7.91 -8.78
CA VAL A 301 13.42 -9.36 -8.64
C VAL A 301 12.12 -10.08 -8.97
N ARG A 302 12.17 -11.07 -9.85
CA ARG A 302 11.05 -11.95 -10.18
C ARG A 302 11.41 -13.39 -9.87
N TYR A 303 10.46 -14.15 -9.35
CA TYR A 303 10.71 -15.52 -8.92
C TYR A 303 9.40 -16.32 -8.88
N ASP A 304 9.51 -17.64 -8.93
CA ASP A 304 8.42 -18.54 -8.60
C ASP A 304 8.49 -18.81 -7.09
N VAL A 305 7.36 -18.73 -6.40
CA VAL A 305 7.31 -18.96 -4.94
C VAL A 305 6.25 -19.99 -4.58
N THR A 306 6.66 -20.93 -3.74
CA THR A 306 5.75 -21.90 -3.11
C THR A 306 5.70 -21.66 -1.61
N TYR A 307 4.51 -21.43 -1.09
CA TYR A 307 4.22 -21.41 0.34
C TYR A 307 3.64 -22.75 0.77
N THR A 308 4.26 -23.38 1.76
CA THR A 308 3.71 -24.56 2.44
C THR A 308 3.32 -24.16 3.86
N ARG A 309 2.02 -24.10 4.13
CA ARG A 309 1.45 -23.87 5.46
C ARG A 309 1.08 -25.20 6.10
N THR A 310 1.62 -25.46 7.27
CA THR A 310 1.27 -26.58 8.13
C THR A 310 0.64 -26.05 9.40
N PHE A 311 -0.54 -26.56 9.71
CA PHE A 311 -1.28 -26.20 10.91
C PHE A 311 -1.21 -27.35 11.91
N ASP A 312 -1.04 -27.05 13.21
CA ASP A 312 -1.01 -28.08 14.27
C ASP A 312 -2.24 -29.02 14.24
N LYS A 313 -3.36 -28.52 13.72
CA LYS A 313 -4.61 -29.23 13.49
C LYS A 313 -5.21 -28.74 12.17
N GLY A 314 -5.22 -29.58 11.14
CA GLY A 314 -5.74 -29.22 9.82
C GLY A 314 -4.98 -29.90 8.68
N ALA A 315 -5.45 -29.72 7.45
CA ALA A 315 -4.70 -30.14 6.27
C ALA A 315 -3.61 -29.11 5.97
N ASN A 316 -2.49 -29.57 5.42
CA ASN A 316 -1.49 -28.65 4.87
C ASN A 316 -2.09 -27.90 3.68
N ARG A 317 -1.75 -26.62 3.56
CA ARG A 317 -2.13 -25.80 2.40
C ARG A 317 -0.87 -25.38 1.66
N VAL A 318 -0.76 -25.80 0.40
CA VAL A 318 0.32 -25.42 -0.51
C VAL A 318 -0.24 -24.44 -1.52
N LYS A 319 0.50 -23.36 -1.78
CA LYS A 319 0.15 -22.33 -2.75
C LYS A 319 1.37 -21.90 -3.54
N ASP A 320 1.22 -21.88 -4.85
CA ASP A 320 2.21 -21.42 -5.80
C ASP A 320 1.79 -20.07 -6.36
N TYR A 321 2.74 -19.15 -6.48
CA TYR A 321 2.56 -17.82 -7.04
C TYR A 321 3.79 -17.43 -7.88
N LYS A 322 3.64 -16.39 -8.70
CA LYS A 322 4.79 -15.58 -9.14
C LYS A 322 5.01 -14.45 -8.14
N GLY A 323 6.24 -14.31 -7.66
CA GLY A 323 6.67 -13.19 -6.84
C GLY A 323 7.32 -12.09 -7.68
N GLU A 324 7.01 -10.84 -7.36
CA GLU A 324 7.82 -9.69 -7.77
C GLU A 324 8.22 -8.88 -6.53
N LYS A 325 9.48 -8.47 -6.48
CA LYS A 325 10.00 -7.58 -5.44
C LYS A 325 10.79 -6.45 -6.09
N ILE A 326 10.34 -5.22 -5.88
CA ILE A 326 11.11 -4.02 -6.20
C ILE A 326 11.95 -3.67 -4.96
N ILE A 327 13.26 -3.56 -5.15
CA ILE A 327 14.24 -3.29 -4.09
C ILE A 327 14.84 -1.91 -4.34
N TYR A 328 14.79 -1.07 -3.31
CA TYR A 328 15.42 0.24 -3.31
C TYR A 328 16.63 0.23 -2.38
N LEU A 329 17.80 0.55 -2.94
CA LEU A 329 19.09 0.46 -2.26
C LEU A 329 19.69 1.84 -2.02
N TRP A 330 20.39 1.96 -0.90
CA TRP A 330 21.17 3.13 -0.49
C TRP A 330 22.60 2.69 -0.17
N LYS A 331 23.59 3.34 -0.79
CA LYS A 331 25.02 3.09 -0.59
C LYS A 331 25.51 3.88 0.62
N LEU A 332 25.80 3.16 1.68
CA LEU A 332 26.37 3.65 2.93
C LEU A 332 27.89 3.49 2.93
N SER A 333 28.52 3.98 4.01
CA SER A 333 29.96 3.84 4.23
C SER A 333 30.44 2.38 4.31
N ASP A 334 29.57 1.46 4.73
CA ASP A 334 29.85 0.02 4.85
C ASP A 334 29.32 -0.82 3.66
N GLY A 335 28.76 -0.18 2.63
CA GLY A 335 28.27 -0.84 1.41
C GLY A 335 26.80 -0.55 1.11
N TRP A 336 26.23 -1.34 0.19
CA TRP A 336 24.81 -1.23 -0.15
C TRP A 336 23.92 -1.72 1.00
N LYS A 337 22.80 -1.05 1.24
CA LYS A 337 21.71 -1.47 2.12
C LYS A 337 20.38 -1.27 1.41
N ILE A 338 19.35 -2.00 1.82
CA ILE A 338 17.98 -1.87 1.35
C ILE A 338 17.23 -0.97 2.32
N TYR A 339 16.69 0.15 1.84
CA TYR A 339 15.89 1.04 2.68
C TYR A 339 14.38 0.88 2.48
N ASP A 340 13.98 0.27 1.36
CA ASP A 340 12.58 0.01 1.04
C ASP A 340 12.43 -1.18 0.09
N THR A 341 11.32 -1.92 0.22
CA THR A 341 10.87 -2.91 -0.75
C THR A 341 9.38 -2.80 -1.04
N GLU A 342 8.99 -3.07 -2.28
CA GLU A 342 7.59 -3.31 -2.69
C GLU A 342 7.51 -4.77 -3.14
N SER A 343 6.68 -5.59 -2.47
CA SER A 343 6.58 -7.04 -2.72
C SER A 343 5.16 -7.45 -3.10
N ARG A 344 5.03 -8.36 -4.07
CA ARG A 344 3.73 -8.75 -4.64
C ARG A 344 3.68 -10.23 -4.98
N LEU A 345 2.49 -10.81 -4.88
CA LEU A 345 2.17 -12.16 -5.33
C LEU A 345 1.15 -12.13 -6.46
N TYR A 346 1.48 -12.80 -7.57
CA TYR A 346 0.60 -12.97 -8.72
C TYR A 346 0.14 -14.42 -8.85
N GLN A 347 -1.14 -14.62 -9.18
CA GLN A 347 -1.66 -15.91 -9.58
C GLN A 347 -1.26 -16.21 -11.03
N ASP A 348 -0.96 -17.47 -11.32
CA ASP A 348 -0.59 -17.90 -12.68
C ASP A 348 -1.73 -17.76 -13.70
N LYS A 349 -2.99 -17.77 -13.22
CA LYS A 349 -4.20 -17.67 -14.05
C LYS A 349 -4.84 -16.30 -13.88
N LYS A 350 -5.54 -15.83 -14.91
CA LYS A 350 -6.45 -14.69 -14.78
C LYS A 350 -7.45 -14.97 -13.68
N ILE A 351 -7.64 -14.01 -12.78
CA ILE A 351 -8.55 -14.16 -11.66
C ILE A 351 -9.98 -14.02 -12.18
N ASN A 352 -10.80 -14.99 -11.83
CA ASN A 352 -12.24 -14.93 -11.95
C ASN A 352 -12.79 -15.08 -10.54
N LEU A 353 -12.98 -13.93 -9.89
CA LEU A 353 -13.48 -13.82 -8.53
C LEU A 353 -14.98 -13.60 -8.56
N THR A 354 -15.71 -14.17 -7.61
CA THR A 354 -17.08 -13.73 -7.29
C THR A 354 -17.25 -13.51 -5.80
N TRP A 355 -17.97 -12.46 -5.44
CA TRP A 355 -18.40 -12.30 -4.05
C TRP A 355 -19.59 -13.21 -3.74
N GLU A 356 -19.62 -13.69 -2.50
CA GLU A 356 -20.74 -14.39 -1.87
C GLU A 356 -21.28 -13.52 -0.74
N GLN A 357 -22.48 -12.98 -0.93
CA GLN A 357 -23.13 -12.17 0.11
C GLN A 357 -23.67 -13.08 1.22
N VAL A 358 -23.06 -12.98 2.39
CA VAL A 358 -23.46 -13.67 3.62
C VAL A 358 -24.12 -12.65 4.54
N ALA A 359 -25.45 -12.65 4.61
CA ALA A 359 -26.19 -11.69 5.43
C ALA A 359 -26.30 -12.10 6.91
N VAL A 360 -26.43 -13.40 7.18
CA VAL A 360 -26.58 -13.94 8.56
C VAL A 360 -25.89 -15.29 8.70
N LYS A 361 -26.07 -16.18 7.71
CA LYS A 361 -25.51 -17.53 7.72
C LYS A 361 -24.89 -17.83 6.36
N THR A 362 -23.69 -18.39 6.39
CA THR A 362 -23.02 -18.92 5.20
C THR A 362 -23.87 -20.02 4.55
N PRO A 363 -24.12 -19.95 3.23
CA PRO A 363 -24.99 -20.89 2.56
C PRO A 363 -24.42 -22.31 2.60
N ASP A 364 -25.31 -23.29 2.60
CA ASP A 364 -24.94 -24.69 2.43
C ASP A 364 -24.66 -24.95 0.94
N MET A 365 -23.42 -25.32 0.63
CA MET A 365 -22.96 -25.57 -0.74
C MET A 365 -23.03 -27.05 -1.12
N SER A 366 -23.64 -27.89 -0.28
CA SER A 366 -23.85 -29.30 -0.62
C SER A 366 -24.71 -29.43 -1.89
N GLY A 367 -24.18 -30.14 -2.88
CA GLY A 367 -24.87 -30.35 -4.17
C GLY A 367 -24.79 -29.17 -5.15
N VAL A 368 -24.05 -28.10 -4.83
CA VAL A 368 -23.76 -27.03 -5.80
C VAL A 368 -22.57 -27.45 -6.67
N ASP A 369 -22.81 -27.53 -7.98
CA ASP A 369 -21.79 -27.86 -8.96
C ASP A 369 -20.71 -26.76 -9.09
N PRO A 370 -19.49 -27.12 -9.51
CA PRO A 370 -18.47 -26.13 -9.82
C PRO A 370 -18.91 -25.16 -10.93
N MET A 371 -18.64 -23.88 -10.72
CA MET A 371 -18.84 -22.81 -11.69
C MET A 371 -17.64 -22.79 -12.64
N GLU A 372 -17.91 -22.97 -13.92
CA GLU A 372 -16.87 -23.10 -14.94
C GLU A 372 -15.93 -21.87 -14.96
N GLY A 373 -14.63 -22.12 -14.88
CA GLY A 373 -13.60 -21.09 -14.93
C GLY A 373 -13.53 -20.15 -13.72
N LEU A 374 -14.38 -20.31 -12.70
CA LEU A 374 -14.21 -19.62 -11.42
C LEU A 374 -12.97 -20.17 -10.71
N ASN A 375 -12.15 -19.30 -10.13
CA ASN A 375 -10.97 -19.71 -9.36
C ASN A 375 -10.83 -19.02 -8.01
N VAL A 376 -11.59 -17.96 -7.74
CA VAL A 376 -11.63 -17.30 -6.42
C VAL A 376 -13.07 -17.07 -5.99
N ILE A 377 -13.38 -17.36 -4.72
CA ILE A 377 -14.65 -16.98 -4.10
C ILE A 377 -14.41 -16.13 -2.86
N SER A 378 -15.15 -15.01 -2.75
CA SER A 378 -14.98 -14.01 -1.70
C SER A 378 -16.24 -13.88 -0.84
N PRO A 379 -16.41 -14.70 0.22
CA PRO A 379 -17.55 -14.59 1.11
C PRO A 379 -17.42 -13.44 2.11
N THR A 380 -18.50 -12.68 2.33
CA THR A 380 -18.56 -11.52 3.25
C THR A 380 -18.57 -11.96 4.72
N TRP A 381 -17.46 -12.54 5.19
CA TRP A 381 -17.41 -13.25 6.47
C TRP A 381 -17.00 -12.42 7.67
N PHE A 382 -16.10 -11.46 7.49
CA PHE A 382 -15.51 -10.71 8.59
C PHE A 382 -16.00 -9.28 8.57
N GLU A 383 -16.60 -8.86 9.67
CA GLU A 383 -17.30 -7.59 9.69
C GLU A 383 -17.12 -6.86 11.00
N LEU A 384 -16.78 -5.58 10.90
CA LEU A 384 -16.70 -4.70 12.06
C LEU A 384 -18.05 -4.04 12.32
N ARG A 385 -18.44 -4.00 13.60
CA ARG A 385 -19.67 -3.34 14.07
C ARG A 385 -19.37 -2.39 15.23
N SER A 386 -20.21 -1.36 15.36
CA SER A 386 -20.14 -0.36 16.43
C SER A 386 -20.81 -0.81 17.73
N ASP A 387 -21.75 -1.75 17.67
CA ASP A 387 -22.45 -2.27 18.84
C ASP A 387 -22.82 -3.77 18.69
N LYS A 388 -23.25 -4.39 19.81
CA LYS A 388 -23.73 -5.78 19.84
C LYS A 388 -25.18 -5.91 19.35
N SER A 389 -25.98 -4.85 19.39
CA SER A 389 -27.43 -4.87 19.09
C SER A 389 -27.76 -4.87 17.60
N SER A 390 -26.84 -4.40 16.76
CA SER A 390 -26.88 -4.47 15.30
C SER A 390 -26.60 -5.88 14.76
N LEU A 391 -26.22 -6.83 15.63
CA LEU A 391 -26.08 -8.25 15.31
C LEU A 391 -27.47 -8.89 15.18
N GLY A 392 -28.01 -8.90 13.97
CA GLY A 392 -29.17 -9.72 13.63
C GLY A 392 -28.86 -11.21 13.87
N VAL A 393 -29.21 -11.71 15.05
CA VAL A 393 -29.39 -13.12 15.48
C VAL A 393 -28.49 -14.18 14.80
N LYS A 394 -27.59 -14.78 15.61
CA LYS A 394 -26.84 -16.05 15.43
C LYS A 394 -25.55 -16.04 14.57
N SER A 395 -24.77 -14.95 14.52
CA SER A 395 -23.32 -15.13 14.35
C SER A 395 -22.69 -15.58 15.68
N SER A 396 -21.50 -16.19 15.66
CA SER A 396 -20.74 -16.47 16.88
C SER A 396 -20.58 -15.20 17.74
N ASP A 397 -20.39 -15.36 19.06
CA ASP A 397 -20.09 -14.22 19.94
C ASP A 397 -18.92 -13.41 19.34
N PRO A 398 -19.12 -12.12 19.02
CA PRO A 398 -18.10 -11.33 18.35
C PRO A 398 -16.86 -11.20 19.23
N GLN A 399 -15.70 -11.13 18.61
CA GLN A 399 -14.49 -10.73 19.33
C GLN A 399 -14.58 -9.24 19.62
N VAL A 400 -14.36 -8.87 20.88
CA VAL A 400 -14.51 -7.48 21.34
C VAL A 400 -13.18 -6.94 21.79
N PHE A 401 -12.83 -5.76 21.29
CA PHE A 401 -11.68 -5.01 21.80
C PHE A 401 -12.05 -3.54 21.99
N ASN A 402 -11.40 -2.92 22.98
CA ASN A 402 -11.63 -1.54 23.36
C ASN A 402 -10.44 -0.68 22.96
N ASN A 403 -10.72 0.55 22.53
CA ASN A 403 -9.76 1.63 22.40
C ASN A 403 -10.30 2.91 23.06
N ARG A 404 -9.58 4.03 22.91
CA ARG A 404 -9.97 5.31 23.54
C ARG A 404 -11.32 5.86 23.03
N GLN A 405 -11.77 5.42 21.87
CA GLN A 405 -13.00 5.86 21.21
C GLN A 405 -14.18 4.88 21.41
N GLY A 406 -13.97 3.75 22.09
CA GLY A 406 -15.03 2.82 22.47
C GLY A 406 -14.71 1.35 22.15
N SER A 407 -15.76 0.52 22.18
CA SER A 407 -15.70 -0.90 21.82
C SER A 407 -15.85 -1.08 20.32
N ILE A 408 -15.14 -2.07 19.78
CA ILE A 408 -15.21 -2.53 18.39
C ILE A 408 -15.52 -4.03 18.43
N TYR A 409 -16.45 -4.47 17.59
CA TYR A 409 -16.92 -5.85 17.53
C TYR A 409 -16.53 -6.45 16.17
N MET A 410 -15.77 -7.54 16.16
CA MET A 410 -15.47 -8.33 14.97
C MET A 410 -16.41 -9.54 14.91
N VAL A 411 -17.24 -9.58 13.87
CA VAL A 411 -18.15 -10.68 13.56
C VAL A 411 -17.45 -11.67 12.63
N ASP A 412 -17.59 -12.95 12.93
CA ASP A 412 -17.08 -14.07 12.15
C ASP A 412 -18.26 -14.93 11.67
N MET A 413 -18.46 -14.99 10.35
CA MET A 413 -19.48 -15.82 9.70
C MET A 413 -18.88 -16.99 8.91
N GLY A 414 -17.60 -17.30 9.10
CA GLY A 414 -16.93 -18.37 8.36
C GLY A 414 -17.50 -19.77 8.62
N ASP A 415 -17.45 -20.63 7.61
CA ASP A 415 -17.94 -22.00 7.69
C ASP A 415 -16.95 -22.99 7.05
N ASN A 416 -16.53 -24.00 7.83
CA ASN A 416 -15.56 -24.99 7.37
C ASN A 416 -16.09 -25.95 6.29
N LYS A 417 -17.41 -26.20 6.23
CA LYS A 417 -17.99 -27.00 5.14
C LYS A 417 -17.94 -26.23 3.83
N TYR A 418 -18.16 -24.91 3.89
CA TYR A 418 -17.99 -24.04 2.73
C TYR A 418 -16.56 -24.06 2.22
N ILE A 419 -15.57 -23.93 3.11
CA ILE A 419 -14.14 -24.07 2.77
C ILE A 419 -13.84 -25.41 2.10
N GLN A 420 -14.31 -26.51 2.70
CA GLN A 420 -14.07 -27.85 2.16
C GLN A 420 -14.66 -28.01 0.76
N TRP A 421 -15.86 -27.49 0.52
CA TRP A 421 -16.46 -27.45 -0.81
C TRP A 421 -15.63 -26.60 -1.78
N ALA A 422 -15.25 -25.39 -1.38
CA ALA A 422 -14.51 -24.48 -2.24
C ALA A 422 -13.15 -25.06 -2.66
N HIS A 423 -12.35 -25.51 -1.69
CA HIS A 423 -11.03 -26.10 -1.97
C HIS A 423 -11.13 -27.42 -2.75
N LYS A 424 -12.15 -28.26 -2.47
CA LYS A 424 -12.38 -29.49 -3.25
C LYS A 424 -12.64 -29.19 -4.73
N ASN A 425 -13.29 -28.07 -5.02
CA ASN A 425 -13.58 -27.61 -6.37
C ASN A 425 -12.49 -26.71 -6.98
N GLY A 426 -11.35 -26.57 -6.29
CA GLY A 426 -10.19 -25.83 -6.79
C GLY A 426 -10.28 -24.31 -6.67
N TYR A 427 -11.21 -23.79 -5.86
CA TYR A 427 -11.29 -22.35 -5.59
C TYR A 427 -10.34 -21.96 -4.46
N ASP A 428 -9.70 -20.82 -4.63
CA ASP A 428 -9.14 -20.08 -3.52
C ASP A 428 -10.26 -19.34 -2.78
N VAL A 429 -10.18 -19.30 -1.45
CA VAL A 429 -11.15 -18.55 -0.64
C VAL A 429 -10.52 -17.29 -0.09
N TRP A 430 -11.03 -16.14 -0.52
CA TRP A 430 -10.60 -14.82 -0.06
C TRP A 430 -11.65 -14.28 0.92
N GLY A 431 -11.42 -14.43 2.23
CA GLY A 431 -12.41 -13.98 3.21
C GLY A 431 -12.54 -12.45 3.20
N LEU A 432 -13.72 -11.93 2.88
CA LEU A 432 -13.94 -10.49 2.83
C LEU A 432 -14.05 -9.91 4.25
N PHE A 433 -13.32 -8.82 4.48
CA PHE A 433 -13.20 -8.06 5.70
C PHE A 433 -13.69 -6.62 5.50
N ARG A 434 -14.79 -6.25 6.15
CA ARG A 434 -15.50 -4.99 5.91
C ARG A 434 -15.86 -4.20 7.16
N ASN A 435 -16.12 -2.91 6.96
CA ASN A 435 -16.69 -2.01 7.98
C ASN A 435 -18.21 -1.82 7.88
N GLU A 436 -18.88 -2.53 6.96
CA GLU A 436 -20.34 -2.42 6.72
C GLU A 436 -20.79 -0.96 6.51
N PHE A 437 -19.97 -0.18 5.81
CA PHE A 437 -20.25 1.24 5.56
C PHE A 437 -20.36 2.11 6.84
N ASP A 438 -20.04 1.58 8.02
CA ASP A 438 -20.03 2.33 9.28
C ASP A 438 -18.74 3.16 9.34
N ILE A 439 -18.90 4.45 9.07
CA ILE A 439 -17.81 5.42 9.00
C ILE A 439 -17.14 5.65 10.35
N ASP A 440 -17.90 5.54 11.45
CA ASP A 440 -17.37 5.76 12.79
C ASP A 440 -16.58 4.52 13.25
N VAL A 441 -17.00 3.32 12.87
CA VAL A 441 -16.22 2.09 13.08
C VAL A 441 -14.91 2.16 12.31
N ALA A 442 -14.95 2.58 11.04
CA ALA A 442 -13.74 2.79 10.25
C ALA A 442 -12.81 3.80 10.94
N ASN A 443 -13.34 4.96 11.35
CA ASN A 443 -12.54 5.98 12.03
C ASN A 443 -11.86 5.46 13.31
N LYS A 444 -12.60 4.75 14.16
CA LYS A 444 -12.11 4.16 15.42
C LYS A 444 -10.95 3.20 15.19
N VAL A 445 -11.05 2.38 14.15
CA VAL A 445 -10.08 1.34 13.83
C VAL A 445 -8.84 1.94 13.19
N LEU A 446 -9.04 2.77 12.16
CA LEU A 446 -7.96 3.31 11.35
C LEU A 446 -7.05 4.25 12.17
N ASN A 447 -7.59 4.98 13.14
CA ASN A 447 -6.86 5.93 13.96
C ASN A 447 -6.18 5.36 15.21
N ASP A 448 -6.23 4.03 15.42
CA ASP A 448 -5.61 3.39 16.59
C ASP A 448 -4.77 2.17 16.17
N SER A 449 -3.44 2.29 16.27
CA SER A 449 -2.51 1.24 15.85
C SER A 449 -2.72 -0.09 16.57
N ASN A 450 -3.13 -0.06 17.85
CA ASN A 450 -3.45 -1.26 18.60
C ASN A 450 -4.70 -1.96 18.05
N SER A 451 -5.70 -1.21 17.61
CA SER A 451 -6.91 -1.73 16.97
C SER A 451 -6.57 -2.42 15.65
N ARG A 452 -5.77 -1.76 14.79
CA ARG A 452 -5.30 -2.36 13.52
C ARG A 452 -4.50 -3.65 13.76
N ARG A 453 -3.57 -3.63 14.72
CA ARG A 453 -2.80 -4.82 15.13
C ARG A 453 -3.69 -5.98 15.58
N LYS A 454 -4.64 -5.72 16.50
CA LYS A 454 -5.57 -6.76 16.98
C LYS A 454 -6.43 -7.35 15.85
N ILE A 455 -6.84 -6.54 14.89
CA ILE A 455 -7.56 -7.02 13.70
C ILE A 455 -6.67 -7.94 12.87
N ILE A 456 -5.42 -7.56 12.61
CA ILE A 456 -4.47 -8.41 11.87
C ILE A 456 -4.25 -9.75 12.61
N GLU A 457 -4.09 -9.72 13.94
CA GLU A 457 -3.99 -10.93 14.78
C GLU A 457 -5.23 -11.83 14.62
N LEU A 458 -6.43 -11.25 14.63
CA LEU A 458 -7.68 -11.99 14.41
C LEU A 458 -7.77 -12.56 12.99
N LEU A 459 -7.33 -11.83 11.97
CA LEU A 459 -7.32 -12.31 10.59
C LEU A 459 -6.33 -13.48 10.39
N ILE A 460 -5.20 -13.49 11.12
CA ILE A 460 -4.29 -14.65 11.17
C ILE A 460 -4.99 -15.86 11.81
N GLU A 461 -5.72 -15.65 12.91
CA GLU A 461 -6.49 -16.72 13.55
C GLU A 461 -7.59 -17.27 12.64
N TYR A 462 -8.30 -16.41 11.92
CA TYR A 462 -9.31 -16.82 10.94
C TYR A 462 -8.69 -17.52 9.73
N THR A 463 -7.52 -17.07 9.28
CA THR A 463 -6.73 -17.77 8.25
C THR A 463 -6.39 -19.19 8.71
N LYS A 464 -5.97 -19.38 9.96
CA LYS A 464 -5.75 -20.73 10.51
C LYS A 464 -7.05 -21.53 10.58
N LYS A 465 -8.10 -20.93 11.13
CA LYS A 465 -9.38 -21.60 11.39
C LYS A 465 -10.05 -22.09 10.10
N TYR A 466 -9.98 -21.29 9.04
CA TYR A 466 -10.66 -21.52 7.77
C TYR A 466 -9.72 -21.85 6.61
N GLN A 467 -8.40 -21.93 6.85
CA GLN A 467 -7.38 -22.19 5.83
C GLN A 467 -7.47 -21.24 4.62
N LEU A 468 -7.73 -19.95 4.87
CA LEU A 468 -7.97 -18.94 3.83
C LEU A 468 -6.77 -18.79 2.90
N ASP A 469 -7.02 -18.50 1.63
CA ASP A 469 -5.98 -18.22 0.62
C ASP A 469 -5.79 -16.72 0.37
N GLY A 470 -6.78 -15.91 0.77
CA GLY A 470 -6.69 -14.46 0.74
C GLY A 470 -7.59 -13.78 1.77
N ILE A 471 -7.37 -12.48 1.94
CA ILE A 471 -8.26 -11.54 2.63
C ILE A 471 -8.59 -10.41 1.66
N ASN A 472 -9.88 -10.14 1.48
CA ASN A 472 -10.37 -9.07 0.63
C ASN A 472 -10.90 -7.92 1.50
N VAL A 473 -10.23 -6.78 1.48
CA VAL A 473 -10.57 -5.61 2.31
C VAL A 473 -11.61 -4.75 1.60
N ASP A 474 -12.79 -4.63 2.20
CA ASP A 474 -13.93 -3.90 1.66
C ASP A 474 -14.36 -2.80 2.67
N PHE A 475 -13.55 -1.74 2.71
CA PHE A 475 -13.79 -0.59 3.58
C PHE A 475 -14.40 0.55 2.78
N GLU A 476 -15.71 0.73 2.92
CA GLU A 476 -16.47 1.75 2.21
C GLU A 476 -17.03 2.81 3.16
N ASN A 477 -17.42 3.97 2.63
CA ASN A 477 -17.87 5.12 3.43
C ASN A 477 -16.87 5.48 4.56
N VAL A 478 -15.63 5.78 4.19
CA VAL A 478 -14.54 6.13 5.10
C VAL A 478 -14.33 7.64 5.08
N TYR A 479 -14.07 8.29 6.22
CA TYR A 479 -13.78 9.73 6.21
C TYR A 479 -12.60 10.02 5.28
N TYR A 480 -12.74 11.03 4.42
CA TYR A 480 -11.63 11.46 3.55
C TYR A 480 -10.35 11.80 4.33
N SER A 481 -10.49 12.31 5.57
CA SER A 481 -9.35 12.55 6.47
C SER A 481 -8.60 11.28 6.89
N ASP A 482 -9.24 10.11 6.82
CA ASP A 482 -8.65 8.81 7.19
C ASP A 482 -8.02 8.07 5.99
N ARG A 483 -7.99 8.69 4.80
CA ARG A 483 -7.46 8.12 3.53
C ARG A 483 -6.09 7.45 3.68
N HIS A 484 -5.16 8.09 4.39
CA HIS A 484 -3.82 7.55 4.64
C HIS A 484 -3.83 6.40 5.63
N LYS A 485 -4.74 6.44 6.60
CA LYS A 485 -4.85 5.42 7.63
C LYS A 485 -5.44 4.12 7.08
N LEU A 486 -6.35 4.19 6.09
CA LEU A 486 -6.80 3.02 5.34
C LEU A 486 -5.63 2.36 4.60
N SER A 487 -4.86 3.16 3.87
CA SER A 487 -3.68 2.68 3.12
C SER A 487 -2.62 2.07 4.03
N GLN A 488 -2.40 2.70 5.20
CA GLN A 488 -1.54 2.17 6.24
C GLN A 488 -2.03 0.80 6.71
N MET A 489 -3.31 0.65 7.06
CA MET A 489 -3.86 -0.63 7.52
C MET A 489 -3.66 -1.74 6.48
N VAL A 490 -3.94 -1.46 5.21
CA VAL A 490 -3.78 -2.42 4.11
C VAL A 490 -2.30 -2.82 3.93
N ARG A 491 -1.36 -1.88 4.06
CA ARG A 491 0.08 -2.19 4.06
C ARG A 491 0.46 -3.09 5.24
N GLU A 492 0.04 -2.75 6.44
CA GLU A 492 0.31 -3.53 7.66
C GLU A 492 -0.22 -4.96 7.53
N MET A 493 -1.44 -5.11 7.01
CA MET A 493 -2.05 -6.40 6.68
C MET A 493 -1.22 -7.15 5.63
N ALA A 494 -0.90 -6.53 4.50
CA ALA A 494 -0.21 -7.19 3.39
C ALA A 494 1.21 -7.63 3.76
N VAL A 495 1.96 -6.84 4.53
CA VAL A 495 3.29 -7.21 5.03
C VAL A 495 3.22 -8.50 5.86
N VAL A 496 2.22 -8.61 6.74
CA VAL A 496 2.07 -9.76 7.64
C VAL A 496 1.47 -10.97 6.92
N LEU A 497 0.38 -10.80 6.17
CA LEU A 497 -0.34 -11.90 5.53
C LEU A 497 0.46 -12.54 4.39
N ARG A 498 1.32 -11.79 3.70
CA ARG A 498 2.21 -12.35 2.67
C ARG A 498 3.24 -13.31 3.26
N GLU A 499 3.65 -13.11 4.51
CA GLU A 499 4.52 -14.06 5.21
C GLU A 499 3.83 -15.42 5.41
N LEU A 500 2.49 -15.46 5.44
CA LEU A 500 1.67 -16.68 5.43
C LEU A 500 1.39 -17.22 4.01
N GLY A 501 1.79 -16.53 2.94
CA GLY A 501 1.35 -16.87 1.58
C GLY A 501 -0.15 -16.63 1.34
N VAL A 502 -0.74 -15.69 2.09
CA VAL A 502 -2.14 -15.26 1.97
C VAL A 502 -2.19 -13.96 1.17
N ILE A 503 -2.98 -13.96 0.11
CA ILE A 503 -3.19 -12.78 -0.75
C ILE A 503 -3.96 -11.69 0.00
N THR A 504 -3.56 -10.43 -0.16
CA THR A 504 -4.36 -9.28 0.27
C THR A 504 -4.92 -8.55 -0.95
N SER A 505 -6.23 -8.43 -1.07
CA SER A 505 -6.88 -7.54 -2.03
C SER A 505 -7.63 -6.41 -1.34
N VAL A 506 -7.86 -5.30 -2.05
CA VAL A 506 -8.64 -4.16 -1.53
C VAL A 506 -9.60 -3.63 -2.58
N ASP A 507 -10.84 -3.39 -2.15
CA ASP A 507 -11.90 -2.89 -3.00
C ASP A 507 -11.87 -1.36 -3.05
N VAL A 508 -12.02 -0.79 -4.25
CA VAL A 508 -12.06 0.66 -4.49
C VAL A 508 -13.15 1.00 -5.50
N THR A 509 -13.71 2.20 -5.39
CA THR A 509 -14.70 2.71 -6.35
C THR A 509 -14.03 3.39 -7.53
N LYS A 510 -14.81 3.72 -8.58
CA LYS A 510 -14.39 4.68 -9.61
C LYS A 510 -14.00 6.02 -8.96
N ILE A 511 -13.03 6.72 -9.57
CA ILE A 511 -12.70 8.09 -9.18
C ILE A 511 -13.88 9.02 -9.49
N GLU A 512 -14.45 9.59 -8.42
CA GLU A 512 -15.47 10.62 -8.40
C GLU A 512 -15.00 11.75 -7.46
N PRO A 513 -14.45 12.86 -7.99
CA PRO A 513 -13.87 13.94 -7.19
C PRO A 513 -14.84 14.62 -6.22
N THR A 514 -16.15 14.58 -6.54
CA THR A 514 -17.19 15.17 -5.69
C THR A 514 -17.60 14.27 -4.52
N SER A 515 -17.16 13.02 -4.51
CA SER A 515 -17.54 12.02 -3.52
C SER A 515 -16.38 11.70 -2.59
N LEU A 516 -16.26 12.52 -1.53
CA LEU A 516 -15.11 12.47 -0.63
C LEU A 516 -15.00 11.15 0.14
N ASN A 517 -16.07 10.72 0.82
CA ASN A 517 -16.02 9.55 1.72
C ASN A 517 -16.23 8.19 1.02
N TRP A 518 -16.68 8.20 -0.24
CA TRP A 518 -16.95 6.98 -1.01
C TRP A 518 -15.98 6.76 -2.17
N SER A 519 -15.18 7.76 -2.53
CA SER A 519 -14.24 7.66 -3.66
C SER A 519 -12.89 8.28 -3.38
N MET A 520 -12.85 9.52 -2.89
CA MET A 520 -11.56 10.19 -2.65
C MET A 520 -10.87 9.68 -1.39
N CYS A 521 -11.58 8.97 -0.50
CA CYS A 521 -11.04 8.29 0.67
C CYS A 521 -10.05 7.16 0.35
N TYR A 522 -9.95 6.72 -0.91
CA TYR A 522 -8.96 5.74 -1.34
C TYR A 522 -7.70 6.41 -1.88
N ASP A 523 -6.56 6.13 -1.27
CA ASP A 523 -5.26 6.34 -1.91
C ASP A 523 -4.91 5.17 -2.82
N ARG A 524 -5.46 5.19 -4.03
CA ARG A 524 -5.32 4.08 -4.98
C ARG A 524 -3.84 3.80 -5.32
N ARG A 525 -2.97 4.81 -5.31
CA ARG A 525 -1.53 4.61 -5.53
C ARG A 525 -0.88 3.90 -4.35
N ALA A 526 -1.14 4.35 -3.12
CA ALA A 526 -0.58 3.71 -1.93
C ALA A 526 -1.17 2.30 -1.70
N LEU A 527 -2.48 2.13 -1.91
CA LEU A 527 -3.17 0.83 -1.87
C LEU A 527 -2.62 -0.10 -2.95
N GLY A 528 -2.45 0.41 -4.16
CA GLY A 528 -1.82 -0.28 -5.27
C GLY A 528 -0.44 -0.80 -4.89
N LYS A 529 0.42 0.00 -4.25
CA LYS A 529 1.74 -0.43 -3.77
C LYS A 529 1.73 -1.46 -2.63
N ALA A 530 0.67 -1.49 -1.83
CA ALA A 530 0.58 -2.29 -0.62
C ALA A 530 -0.05 -3.67 -0.86
N ALA A 531 -1.24 -3.71 -1.45
CA ALA A 531 -2.01 -4.92 -1.70
C ALA A 531 -1.42 -5.73 -2.86
N ASP A 532 -1.74 -7.03 -2.91
CA ASP A 532 -1.41 -7.85 -4.07
C ASP A 532 -2.38 -7.57 -5.24
N TYR A 533 -3.64 -7.26 -4.93
CA TYR A 533 -4.64 -6.84 -5.93
C TYR A 533 -5.49 -5.66 -5.46
N VAL A 534 -5.91 -4.83 -6.41
CA VAL A 534 -6.96 -3.82 -6.21
C VAL A 534 -8.17 -4.23 -7.04
N VAL A 535 -9.36 -4.17 -6.45
CA VAL A 535 -10.61 -4.48 -7.15
C VAL A 535 -11.38 -3.20 -7.42
N LEU A 536 -11.49 -2.82 -8.69
CA LEU A 536 -12.30 -1.67 -9.08
C LEU A 536 -13.77 -2.09 -9.14
N MET A 537 -14.58 -1.66 -8.19
CA MET A 537 -16.03 -1.83 -8.20
C MET A 537 -16.68 -0.93 -9.26
N ALA A 538 -16.55 -1.33 -10.53
CA ALA A 538 -17.06 -0.62 -11.70
C ALA A 538 -18.55 -0.90 -11.94
N TYR A 539 -19.36 -0.77 -10.89
CA TYR A 539 -20.81 -0.90 -10.93
C TYR A 539 -21.47 0.11 -9.98
N ASP A 540 -22.79 0.04 -9.86
CA ASP A 540 -23.62 1.02 -9.17
C ASP A 540 -23.49 2.46 -9.70
N GLN A 541 -23.22 2.62 -10.99
CA GLN A 541 -23.30 3.92 -11.68
C GLN A 541 -24.64 4.62 -11.43
N ASN A 542 -25.74 3.86 -11.45
CA ASN A 542 -27.07 4.31 -11.05
C ASN A 542 -27.67 3.36 -10.00
N GLY A 543 -27.49 3.70 -8.72
CA GLY A 543 -28.02 2.95 -7.58
C GLY A 543 -29.41 3.39 -7.11
N SER A 544 -29.80 2.98 -5.91
CA SER A 544 -31.09 3.32 -5.28
C SER A 544 -31.31 4.82 -5.05
N TRP A 545 -30.22 5.60 -4.99
CA TRP A 545 -30.20 7.06 -4.82
C TRP A 545 -30.47 7.83 -6.12
N SER A 546 -30.43 7.17 -7.29
CA SER A 546 -30.54 7.88 -8.56
C SER A 546 -31.96 8.42 -8.79
N LYS A 547 -32.03 9.69 -9.21
CA LYS A 547 -33.28 10.36 -9.61
C LYS A 547 -33.68 10.06 -11.06
N LYS A 548 -32.83 9.38 -11.81
CA LYS A 548 -33.04 9.01 -13.21
C LYS A 548 -32.77 7.51 -13.37
N SER A 549 -33.58 6.86 -14.21
CA SER A 549 -33.30 5.48 -14.58
C SER A 549 -32.03 5.41 -15.41
N GLY A 550 -31.29 4.32 -15.24
CA GLY A 550 -30.02 4.12 -15.92
C GLY A 550 -29.43 2.76 -15.64
N SER A 551 -28.35 2.47 -16.36
CA SER A 551 -27.60 1.23 -16.18
C SER A 551 -26.81 1.23 -14.88
N VAL A 552 -26.61 0.03 -14.33
CA VAL A 552 -25.74 -0.23 -13.18
C VAL A 552 -24.27 -0.10 -13.58
N ALA A 553 -23.91 -0.43 -14.82
CA ALA A 553 -22.54 -0.40 -15.32
C ALA A 553 -22.54 -0.21 -16.85
N GLN A 554 -22.70 1.02 -17.34
CA GLN A 554 -22.59 1.27 -18.79
C GLN A 554 -21.16 0.99 -19.24
N TYR A 555 -20.98 0.25 -20.34
CA TYR A 555 -19.66 -0.10 -20.86
C TYR A 555 -18.74 1.12 -21.01
N SER A 556 -19.23 2.23 -21.60
CA SER A 556 -18.42 3.45 -21.74
C SER A 556 -18.02 4.07 -20.39
N TRP A 557 -18.89 3.98 -19.37
CA TRP A 557 -18.60 4.48 -18.03
C TRP A 557 -17.59 3.59 -17.29
N VAL A 558 -17.75 2.27 -17.42
CA VAL A 558 -16.81 1.26 -16.89
C VAL A 558 -15.42 1.48 -17.48
N GLU A 559 -15.31 1.55 -18.80
CA GLU A 559 -14.02 1.72 -19.48
C GLU A 559 -13.36 3.06 -19.14
N SER A 560 -14.14 4.14 -19.01
CA SER A 560 -13.61 5.44 -18.57
C SER A 560 -13.07 5.38 -17.15
N GLY A 561 -13.84 4.80 -16.22
CA GLY A 561 -13.42 4.65 -14.82
C GLY A 561 -12.18 3.76 -14.67
N LEU A 562 -12.10 2.69 -15.47
CA LEU A 562 -10.94 1.83 -15.53
C LEU A 562 -9.68 2.60 -15.95
N LYS A 563 -9.75 3.40 -17.02
CA LYS A 563 -8.60 4.21 -17.49
C LYS A 563 -8.08 5.17 -16.43
N GLU A 564 -8.98 5.87 -15.74
CA GLU A 564 -8.61 6.79 -14.65
C GLU A 564 -7.88 6.06 -13.51
N VAL A 565 -8.33 4.86 -13.14
CA VAL A 565 -7.70 4.07 -12.07
C VAL A 565 -6.35 3.49 -12.50
N LEU A 566 -6.19 3.13 -13.78
CA LEU A 566 -4.92 2.64 -14.34
C LEU A 566 -3.80 3.70 -14.34
N GLU A 567 -4.11 4.98 -14.15
CA GLU A 567 -3.10 6.03 -13.91
C GLU A 567 -2.47 5.95 -12.50
N GLN A 568 -3.10 5.22 -11.58
CA GLN A 568 -2.69 5.14 -10.18
C GLN A 568 -2.37 3.71 -9.72
N VAL A 569 -2.93 2.70 -10.39
CA VAL A 569 -2.75 1.27 -10.07
C VAL A 569 -2.19 0.53 -11.28
N PRO A 570 -1.12 -0.27 -11.11
CA PRO A 570 -0.60 -1.14 -12.17
C PRO A 570 -1.68 -2.10 -12.69
N ARG A 571 -1.71 -2.29 -14.02
CA ARG A 571 -2.73 -3.10 -14.69
C ARG A 571 -2.72 -4.56 -14.25
N GLU A 572 -1.54 -5.11 -13.98
CA GLU A 572 -1.32 -6.50 -13.59
C GLU A 572 -1.82 -6.82 -12.17
N GLU A 573 -2.26 -5.80 -11.42
CA GLU A 573 -2.80 -5.91 -10.06
C GLU A 573 -4.29 -5.57 -10.00
N LEU A 574 -4.87 -5.08 -11.10
CA LEU A 574 -6.23 -4.55 -11.11
C LEU A 574 -7.23 -5.62 -11.56
N LEU A 575 -8.25 -5.86 -10.72
CA LEU A 575 -9.42 -6.66 -11.05
C LEU A 575 -10.59 -5.76 -11.41
N LEU A 576 -11.29 -6.08 -12.51
CA LEU A 576 -12.47 -5.34 -12.94
C LEU A 576 -13.75 -5.89 -12.32
N GLY A 577 -14.43 -5.05 -11.54
CA GLY A 577 -15.74 -5.33 -10.97
C GLY A 577 -16.84 -5.44 -12.02
N LEU A 578 -17.63 -6.52 -11.98
CA LEU A 578 -18.75 -6.78 -12.89
C LEU A 578 -20.05 -7.03 -12.12
N PRO A 579 -21.17 -6.37 -12.43
CA PRO A 579 -22.44 -6.66 -11.79
C PRO A 579 -23.11 -7.88 -12.46
N LEU A 580 -23.51 -8.86 -11.66
CA LEU A 580 -24.39 -9.97 -12.05
C LEU A 580 -25.87 -9.63 -11.80
N TYR A 581 -26.19 -8.34 -11.77
CA TYR A 581 -27.52 -7.83 -11.46
C TYR A 581 -27.80 -6.57 -12.23
N THR A 582 -29.08 -6.22 -12.30
CA THR A 582 -29.54 -4.95 -12.84
C THR A 582 -30.60 -4.35 -11.92
N ARG A 583 -31.21 -3.24 -12.33
CA ARG A 583 -32.30 -2.61 -11.60
C ARG A 583 -33.56 -2.55 -12.46
N LEU A 584 -34.69 -2.92 -11.85
CA LEU A 584 -36.01 -2.59 -12.37
C LEU A 584 -36.34 -1.16 -11.95
N TRP A 585 -36.46 -0.27 -12.93
CA TRP A 585 -36.87 1.12 -12.71
C TRP A 585 -38.36 1.25 -12.98
N GLU A 586 -39.11 1.77 -12.02
CA GLU A 586 -40.50 2.18 -12.18
C GLU A 586 -40.56 3.70 -12.29
N GLU A 587 -41.13 4.19 -13.39
CA GLU A 587 -41.31 5.60 -13.67
C GLU A 587 -42.79 5.97 -13.78
N GLN A 588 -43.16 7.10 -13.18
CA GLN A 588 -44.47 7.72 -13.33
C GLN A 588 -44.29 9.18 -13.74
N ASN A 589 -44.96 9.60 -14.82
CA ASN A 589 -44.81 10.95 -15.40
C ASN A 589 -43.33 11.33 -15.68
N GLY A 590 -42.53 10.36 -16.14
CA GLY A 590 -41.10 10.56 -16.46
C GLY A 590 -40.17 10.71 -15.26
N LYS A 591 -40.64 10.43 -14.04
CA LYS A 591 -39.83 10.45 -12.81
C LYS A 591 -39.74 9.06 -12.22
N VAL A 592 -38.55 8.69 -11.73
CA VAL A 592 -38.35 7.43 -10.97
C VAL A 592 -39.16 7.51 -9.67
N VAL A 593 -40.03 6.53 -9.45
CA VAL A 593 -40.82 6.38 -8.22
C VAL A 593 -40.38 5.17 -7.39
N LYS A 594 -39.83 4.15 -8.03
CA LYS A 594 -39.27 2.97 -7.35
C LYS A 594 -38.14 2.39 -8.19
N THR A 595 -37.16 1.81 -7.51
CA THR A 595 -36.10 1.05 -8.14
C THR A 595 -35.74 -0.15 -7.29
N THR A 596 -35.49 -1.31 -7.91
CA THR A 596 -35.21 -2.56 -7.19
C THR A 596 -34.10 -3.31 -7.90
N ALA A 597 -33.06 -3.72 -7.16
CA ALA A 597 -32.03 -4.60 -7.69
C ALA A 597 -32.63 -5.99 -7.94
N ILE A 598 -32.37 -6.56 -9.11
CA ILE A 598 -32.92 -7.84 -9.56
C ILE A 598 -31.82 -8.69 -10.21
N SER A 599 -31.93 -10.00 -10.05
CA SER A 599 -31.04 -10.97 -10.72
C SER A 599 -31.23 -10.95 -12.24
N MET A 600 -30.23 -11.48 -12.96
CA MET A 600 -30.28 -11.62 -14.41
C MET A 600 -31.47 -12.47 -14.87
N GLN A 601 -31.76 -13.58 -14.16
CA GLN A 601 -32.93 -14.42 -14.45
C GLN A 601 -34.24 -13.64 -14.26
N THR A 602 -34.40 -12.92 -13.14
CA THR A 602 -35.59 -12.11 -12.88
C THR A 602 -35.79 -11.04 -13.96
N ALA A 603 -34.70 -10.40 -14.40
CA ALA A 603 -34.76 -9.43 -15.49
C ALA A 603 -35.27 -10.06 -16.79
N GLN A 604 -34.72 -11.20 -17.20
CA GLN A 604 -35.17 -11.91 -18.40
C GLN A 604 -36.63 -12.35 -18.29
N ASP A 605 -37.07 -12.83 -17.12
CA ASP A 605 -38.45 -13.25 -16.90
C ASP A 605 -39.43 -12.07 -16.99
N LEU A 606 -39.10 -10.93 -16.38
CA LEU A 606 -39.93 -9.72 -16.46
C LEU A 606 -40.05 -9.22 -17.91
N VAL A 607 -38.94 -9.23 -18.65
CA VAL A 607 -38.93 -8.85 -20.07
C VAL A 607 -39.84 -9.76 -20.90
N ARG A 608 -39.73 -11.09 -20.71
CA ARG A 608 -40.55 -12.08 -21.42
C ARG A 608 -42.04 -11.98 -21.04
N GLN A 609 -42.35 -11.92 -19.75
CA GLN A 609 -43.73 -11.90 -19.25
C GLN A 609 -44.52 -10.66 -19.67
N ASN A 610 -43.85 -9.52 -19.84
CA ASN A 610 -44.50 -8.25 -20.18
C ASN A 610 -44.39 -7.90 -21.66
N ASN A 611 -43.87 -8.79 -22.51
CA ASN A 611 -43.60 -8.52 -23.92
C ASN A 611 -42.86 -7.18 -24.11
N ALA A 612 -41.83 -6.96 -23.31
CA ALA A 612 -41.13 -5.69 -23.28
C ALA A 612 -40.49 -5.38 -24.64
N ASN A 613 -40.46 -4.10 -25.00
CA ASN A 613 -39.67 -3.63 -26.14
C ASN A 613 -38.20 -3.63 -25.76
N ILE A 614 -37.36 -4.30 -26.56
CA ILE A 614 -35.94 -4.48 -26.31
C ILE A 614 -35.15 -3.93 -27.49
N TYR A 615 -34.10 -3.15 -27.23
CA TYR A 615 -33.13 -2.78 -28.24
C TYR A 615 -31.71 -2.78 -27.66
N TRP A 616 -30.72 -3.00 -28.51
CA TRP A 616 -29.31 -2.92 -28.12
C TRP A 616 -28.84 -1.47 -28.14
N ASP A 617 -28.24 -1.02 -27.04
CA ASP A 617 -27.62 0.30 -26.94
C ASP A 617 -26.09 0.17 -26.88
N ASN A 618 -25.42 0.63 -27.94
CA ASN A 618 -23.97 0.50 -28.09
C ASN A 618 -23.18 1.23 -27.01
N GLN A 619 -23.70 2.34 -26.47
CA GLN A 619 -23.00 3.12 -25.45
C GLN A 619 -22.98 2.38 -24.11
N SER A 620 -24.13 1.87 -23.68
CA SER A 620 -24.20 1.03 -22.48
C SER A 620 -23.59 -0.35 -22.68
N GLY A 621 -23.54 -0.85 -23.92
CA GLY A 621 -23.14 -2.22 -24.20
C GLY A 621 -24.15 -3.22 -23.64
N GLN A 622 -25.43 -2.87 -23.67
CA GLN A 622 -26.52 -3.62 -23.03
C GLN A 622 -27.78 -3.59 -23.88
N TYR A 623 -28.63 -4.59 -23.70
CA TYR A 623 -30.02 -4.49 -24.11
C TYR A 623 -30.80 -3.62 -23.12
N ILE A 624 -31.56 -2.65 -23.64
CA ILE A 624 -32.48 -1.85 -22.86
C ILE A 624 -33.90 -2.36 -23.12
N ALA A 625 -34.54 -2.87 -22.08
CA ALA A 625 -35.91 -3.33 -22.12
C ALA A 625 -36.85 -2.32 -21.47
N SER A 626 -38.03 -2.14 -22.05
CA SER A 626 -39.06 -1.26 -21.51
C SER A 626 -40.48 -1.77 -21.78
N TYR A 627 -41.37 -1.56 -20.81
CA TYR A 627 -42.79 -1.92 -20.91
C TYR A 627 -43.64 -0.99 -20.03
N SER A 628 -44.96 -1.00 -20.21
CA SER A 628 -45.87 -0.12 -19.47
C SER A 628 -47.03 -0.91 -18.86
N ILE A 629 -47.38 -0.61 -17.61
CA ILE A 629 -48.52 -1.19 -16.89
C ILE A 629 -49.23 -0.04 -16.15
N ASN A 630 -50.55 0.11 -16.33
CA ASN A 630 -51.38 1.06 -15.56
C ASN A 630 -50.78 2.48 -15.44
N ASN A 631 -50.41 3.10 -16.58
CA ASN A 631 -49.78 4.43 -16.66
C ASN A 631 -48.40 4.57 -15.99
N LYS A 632 -47.73 3.46 -15.65
CA LYS A 632 -46.33 3.42 -15.22
C LYS A 632 -45.45 2.81 -16.29
N SER A 633 -44.27 3.38 -16.48
CA SER A 633 -43.25 2.86 -17.39
C SER A 633 -42.19 2.11 -16.60
N TYR A 634 -41.79 0.95 -17.08
CA TYR A 634 -40.76 0.11 -16.49
C TYR A 634 -39.57 0.05 -17.43
N LYS A 635 -38.35 0.16 -16.89
CA LYS A 635 -37.10 0.10 -17.67
C LYS A 635 -36.07 -0.79 -16.99
N ILE A 636 -35.31 -1.53 -17.81
CA ILE A 636 -34.24 -2.42 -17.37
C ILE A 636 -33.08 -2.30 -18.36
N TRP A 637 -31.86 -2.10 -17.86
CA TRP A 637 -30.62 -2.23 -18.65
C TRP A 637 -30.05 -3.61 -18.35
N MET A 638 -30.23 -4.54 -19.26
CA MET A 638 -29.96 -5.95 -18.99
C MET A 638 -28.47 -6.23 -18.91
N GLU A 639 -28.08 -7.03 -17.92
CA GLU A 639 -26.85 -7.82 -17.99
C GLU A 639 -27.23 -9.17 -18.59
N ASP A 640 -26.41 -9.65 -19.52
CA ASP A 640 -26.54 -10.93 -20.22
C ASP A 640 -25.16 -11.39 -20.68
N THR A 641 -25.08 -12.53 -21.38
CA THR A 641 -23.82 -13.07 -21.91
C THR A 641 -23.07 -12.09 -22.81
N LYS A 642 -23.78 -11.30 -23.62
CA LYS A 642 -23.18 -10.32 -24.53
C LYS A 642 -22.59 -9.14 -23.75
N SER A 643 -23.34 -8.57 -22.82
CA SER A 643 -22.90 -7.45 -21.98
C SER A 643 -21.73 -7.84 -21.08
N ILE A 644 -21.83 -8.99 -20.40
CA ILE A 644 -20.77 -9.48 -19.49
C ILE A 644 -19.52 -9.85 -20.28
N GLY A 645 -19.65 -10.54 -21.41
CA GLY A 645 -18.51 -10.85 -22.29
C GLY A 645 -17.82 -9.57 -22.79
N LEU A 646 -18.60 -8.57 -23.21
CA LEU A 646 -18.06 -7.28 -23.67
C LEU A 646 -17.29 -6.56 -22.56
N LYS A 647 -17.81 -6.48 -21.34
CA LYS A 647 -17.09 -5.86 -20.22
C LYS A 647 -15.86 -6.67 -19.80
N ALA A 648 -15.98 -8.00 -19.72
CA ALA A 648 -14.86 -8.88 -19.36
C ALA A 648 -13.72 -8.83 -20.40
N SER A 649 -14.02 -8.54 -21.67
CA SER A 649 -13.00 -8.36 -22.72
C SER A 649 -12.01 -7.22 -22.43
N LEU A 650 -12.38 -6.28 -21.56
CA LEU A 650 -11.50 -5.20 -21.10
C LEU A 650 -10.27 -5.74 -20.37
N VAL A 651 -10.34 -6.94 -19.80
CA VAL A 651 -9.18 -7.62 -19.19
C VAL A 651 -8.05 -7.79 -20.20
N HIS A 652 -8.35 -8.22 -21.43
CA HIS A 652 -7.35 -8.36 -22.47
C HIS A 652 -6.93 -7.02 -23.05
N LYS A 653 -7.90 -6.11 -23.25
CA LYS A 653 -7.65 -4.78 -23.82
C LYS A 653 -6.66 -3.96 -23.00
N TYR A 654 -6.72 -4.09 -21.68
CA TYR A 654 -5.89 -3.34 -20.73
C TYR A 654 -4.90 -4.22 -19.96
N SER A 655 -4.78 -5.51 -20.31
CA SER A 655 -3.88 -6.47 -19.64
C SER A 655 -4.10 -6.58 -18.13
N LEU A 656 -5.36 -6.60 -17.69
CA LEU A 656 -5.75 -6.63 -16.28
C LEU A 656 -5.46 -8.00 -15.63
N ALA A 657 -5.42 -8.05 -14.30
CA ALA A 657 -5.28 -9.30 -13.55
C ALA A 657 -6.47 -10.25 -13.74
N GLY A 658 -7.67 -9.71 -13.99
CA GLY A 658 -8.90 -10.51 -14.08
C GLY A 658 -10.16 -9.70 -13.80
N VAL A 659 -11.22 -10.40 -13.36
CA VAL A 659 -12.52 -9.83 -13.01
C VAL A 659 -12.95 -10.24 -11.60
N ALA A 660 -13.85 -9.45 -11.02
CA ALA A 660 -14.52 -9.72 -9.76
C ALA A 660 -16.02 -9.45 -9.90
N SER A 661 -16.88 -10.46 -9.76
CA SER A 661 -18.31 -10.33 -10.06
C SER A 661 -19.16 -10.21 -8.79
N TRP A 662 -20.00 -9.18 -8.72
CA TRP A 662 -21.01 -9.01 -7.66
C TRP A 662 -22.41 -9.36 -8.20
N ARG A 663 -23.02 -10.47 -7.81
CA ARG A 663 -22.54 -11.51 -6.89
C ARG A 663 -23.10 -12.87 -7.28
N ARG A 664 -22.53 -13.92 -6.69
CA ARG A 664 -22.99 -15.29 -6.90
C ARG A 664 -24.47 -15.44 -6.51
N GLY A 665 -25.19 -16.20 -7.32
CA GLY A 665 -26.62 -16.48 -7.21
C GLY A 665 -27.51 -15.46 -7.94
N PHE A 666 -26.94 -14.39 -8.52
CA PHE A 666 -27.71 -13.41 -9.30
C PHE A 666 -27.48 -13.56 -10.81
N GLU A 667 -26.45 -14.29 -11.22
CA GLU A 667 -26.19 -14.68 -12.60
C GLU A 667 -27.20 -15.68 -13.16
N THR A 668 -27.25 -15.78 -14.49
CA THR A 668 -27.75 -16.96 -15.18
C THR A 668 -26.62 -17.99 -15.38
N PRO A 669 -26.92 -19.30 -15.47
CA PRO A 669 -25.87 -20.34 -15.51
C PRO A 669 -24.86 -20.22 -16.66
N ASP A 670 -25.26 -19.60 -17.77
CA ASP A 670 -24.46 -19.38 -18.98
C ASP A 670 -23.38 -18.30 -18.83
N ILE A 671 -23.38 -17.55 -17.72
CA ILE A 671 -22.38 -16.50 -17.46
C ILE A 671 -21.02 -17.09 -17.11
N TRP A 672 -20.95 -18.20 -16.39
CA TRP A 672 -19.67 -18.83 -16.03
C TRP A 672 -18.90 -19.30 -17.28
N PRO A 673 -19.50 -20.05 -18.23
CA PRO A 673 -18.84 -20.37 -19.50
C PRO A 673 -18.38 -19.14 -20.29
N VAL A 674 -19.16 -18.04 -20.29
CA VAL A 674 -18.80 -16.80 -20.99
C VAL A 674 -17.59 -16.13 -20.35
N LEU A 675 -17.53 -16.04 -19.03
CA LEU A 675 -16.38 -15.51 -18.32
C LEU A 675 -15.15 -16.39 -18.54
N ASN A 676 -15.30 -17.71 -18.42
CA ASN A 676 -14.20 -18.65 -18.67
C ASN A 676 -13.64 -18.49 -20.10
N LYS A 677 -14.51 -18.53 -21.11
CA LYS A 677 -14.11 -18.36 -22.51
C LYS A 677 -13.45 -16.99 -22.74
N THR A 678 -14.01 -15.92 -22.17
CA THR A 678 -13.47 -14.57 -22.37
C THR A 678 -12.10 -14.39 -21.75
N LEU A 679 -11.88 -14.91 -20.53
CA LEU A 679 -10.61 -14.73 -19.83
C LEU A 679 -9.51 -15.67 -20.33
N ASN A 680 -9.86 -16.90 -20.67
CA ASN A 680 -8.89 -17.97 -20.93
C ASN A 680 -8.91 -18.51 -22.36
N GLY A 681 -9.91 -18.16 -23.17
CA GLY A 681 -10.12 -18.71 -24.52
C GLY A 681 -9.56 -17.84 -25.65
N TYR A 682 -8.87 -16.74 -25.35
CA TYR A 682 -8.32 -15.81 -26.34
C TYR A 682 -6.92 -15.35 -25.93
N ASP A 683 -6.04 -15.19 -26.92
CA ASP A 683 -4.67 -14.69 -26.72
C ASP A 683 -4.64 -13.16 -26.51
N GLY A 684 -5.68 -12.45 -26.94
CA GLY A 684 -5.80 -11.01 -26.76
C GLY A 684 -7.13 -10.42 -27.21
N TYR A 685 -7.27 -9.10 -27.05
CA TYR A 685 -8.52 -8.38 -27.31
C TYR A 685 -8.96 -8.44 -28.77
N GLU A 686 -8.02 -8.38 -29.71
CA GLU A 686 -8.34 -8.41 -31.15
C GLU A 686 -8.93 -9.76 -31.57
N ASP A 687 -8.49 -10.86 -30.97
CA ASP A 687 -9.03 -12.19 -31.27
C ASP A 687 -10.42 -12.37 -30.65
N TRP A 688 -10.61 -11.86 -29.43
CA TRP A 688 -11.95 -11.75 -28.84
C TRP A 688 -12.87 -10.91 -29.73
N LEU A 689 -12.41 -9.77 -30.23
CA LEU A 689 -13.22 -8.84 -31.03
C LEU A 689 -13.67 -9.51 -32.35
N LYS A 690 -12.78 -10.21 -33.06
CA LYS A 690 -13.12 -10.93 -34.29
C LYS A 690 -14.25 -11.94 -34.07
N ASP A 691 -14.17 -12.73 -33.01
CA ASP A 691 -15.16 -13.78 -32.69
C ASP A 691 -16.53 -13.24 -32.25
N ASN A 692 -16.55 -12.02 -31.70
CA ASN A 692 -17.75 -11.43 -31.07
C ASN A 692 -18.35 -10.24 -31.85
N THR A 693 -17.73 -9.81 -32.96
CA THR A 693 -18.27 -8.80 -33.89
C THR A 693 -18.67 -9.35 -35.25
N ALA A 694 -18.22 -10.55 -35.63
CA ALA A 694 -18.55 -11.19 -36.91
C ALA A 694 -19.94 -11.88 -36.95
N LYS A 695 -20.87 -11.53 -36.05
CA LYS A 695 -22.20 -12.15 -35.94
C LYS A 695 -23.34 -11.14 -35.86
#